data_AF-A0A7C8IIF6-F1
#
_entry.id   AF-A0A7C8IIF6-F1
#
_cell.length_a   1.000
_cell.length_b   1.000
_cell.length_c   1.000
_cell.angle_alpha   90.00
_cell.angle_beta   90.00
_cell.angle_gamma   90.00
#
_symmetry.space_group_name_H-M   'P 1'
#
loop_
_entity.id
_entity.type
_entity.pdbx_description
1 polymer ?
#
loop_
_entity_poly.entity_id
_entity_poly.type
_entity_poly.pdbx_seq_one_letter_code
_entity_poly.pdbx_strand_id
1 'polypeptide(L)'
;MRFLCLHGEYFLKALIVFNYNTVLKTSGLNIYFGRGTTAKIFEMQTARIRQALGRGHQFVFANGNVPTEPDAGAAAISDEYFGFVGNTSREHEDLYYDLLDIVNTQGPFDGLMGFSEGGAIAAWMLIENSKRPLTFGPLKCAIFFSAAVPFDPDVVRTGLIKPVDPAIEGEMIKIPTAHVWSGENEVNVKGAQSLASLCDAKNRETFVHSLGHNVPGSKSDSEALAGTLRIIERTIEQAKDQASDQGQNRHLAALSTPTRARASCAPRNENLAMDLIPYLPKEQQEALLAGPALAPPQGIVANFDNPPNQNDIAHATFVICLFFATFSFLVRMYARLLGLRSVKLEDGIQLSFLVASVFALCFTCIPYQKIWDFTIPGKCIKKSELEITSATIHFASDIVILVLPQKVIWSLHMSLKKKLGVSFIFSLGVLACLSAVLRLVSTIEYSTTDDVTYAVSAVVLWALAEMTCGFIVLGMPTAPKVLLETRLISRIKSSFKSWTGSNQDESKNTGLSEASKSSKTANSYHKINDSGVPLRNLKSLDSSESTERLRDFVTKPENSIIRTTQLSTSEDYDYERQVQYDQLQRQHPWHQKRSLPAMSVLDGVSLMAKYFAGATVTYWLVVFAYRALLHPLSKYPGPFVAKLTEGYAGFFAGLQRLHLITYKNHQEYGNVVRIAPNRLVFNSAKALHDIYDNDRVVKSRVYLVTLGFTGSINVFSAIDKIVHRSKRKLIGAGVSERAMREFEHTMAEQIDIFLKQIVQSSRKPEAVNMSTRCKRLTMDVIGLLAFGYPMNTQTNERYRTLHGGIEASNAHNNILMQWPRLQSRVIAYPLHYLTLAAQKQAFELIENMIKTRTAEDKNSRRDLYAQIADQLETNPEFRQSDIWSEALFLIPAGGDTTAAGISALLFYLTRHLECYRKLGQEIRTAFSSSNEIHGGPQLSNCQYLRACIDEALRISSPVNGTLWRELAADDDGTIPFIVDGHVIPKGVQVGVNIYSLHHNPEYFPDPHTFNPERWLSGEETERRRMKDAFAPFQIGYRGCAGKPMAYLEISLVIAKLLWYFDFESAPGDAGQVGGGKIGDRTGRHRTGEFQMYDVFASGHDGPMLMFMPRGNHCEELLAE
;
A
#
# COMPACT_ATOMS: atom_id res chain seq x y z
N MET A 1 65.46 -12.28 6.27
CA MET A 1 65.22 -12.32 4.82
C MET A 1 63.95 -13.13 4.59
N ARG A 2 62.79 -12.47 4.39
CA ARG A 2 61.37 -12.90 4.51
C ARG A 2 60.54 -12.92 3.20
N PHE A 3 59.90 -14.03 2.81
CA PHE A 3 58.94 -14.12 1.65
C PHE A 3 57.50 -13.58 2.03
N LEU A 4 56.41 -13.79 1.26
CA LEU A 4 54.99 -13.44 1.63
C LEU A 4 53.93 -14.40 0.98
N CYS A 5 52.61 -14.40 1.33
CA CYS A 5 51.59 -15.34 0.78
C CYS A 5 50.09 -14.92 0.63
N LEU A 6 49.40 -15.31 -0.49
CA LEU A 6 47.94 -15.44 -0.86
C LEU A 6 47.74 -16.33 -2.16
N HIS A 7 46.55 -16.45 -2.80
CA HIS A 7 46.27 -17.06 -4.17
C HIS A 7 44.88 -16.67 -4.78
N GLY A 8 44.59 -16.98 -6.07
CA GLY A 8 43.24 -16.83 -6.70
C GLY A 8 43.07 -17.35 -8.16
N GLU A 9 41.83 -17.60 -8.63
CA GLU A 9 41.42 -17.93 -10.02
C GLU A 9 39.88 -17.71 -10.31
N TYR A 10 39.28 -18.31 -11.36
CA TYR A 10 38.31 -17.67 -12.32
C TYR A 10 36.76 -17.96 -12.28
N PHE A 11 35.98 -17.00 -12.86
CA PHE A 11 34.74 -17.08 -13.73
C PHE A 11 33.23 -17.13 -13.25
N LEU A 12 32.52 -16.00 -13.49
CA LEU A 12 31.28 -15.76 -14.31
C LEU A 12 29.82 -16.28 -14.02
N LYS A 13 28.85 -15.33 -13.88
CA LYS A 13 27.51 -15.15 -14.58
C LYS A 13 26.58 -14.17 -13.80
N ALA A 14 26.05 -13.03 -14.32
CA ALA A 14 25.04 -12.73 -15.39
C ALA A 14 23.56 -12.93 -14.93
N LEU A 15 22.51 -12.12 -15.23
CA LEU A 15 22.16 -11.02 -16.18
C LEU A 15 21.64 -9.75 -15.43
N ILE A 16 21.67 -8.47 -15.84
CA ILE A 16 21.41 -7.68 -17.11
C ILE A 16 19.97 -7.12 -17.25
N VAL A 17 19.83 -5.77 -17.33
CA VAL A 17 19.16 -4.97 -18.41
C VAL A 17 19.41 -3.45 -18.20
N PHE A 18 20.24 -2.88 -19.10
CA PHE A 18 20.26 -1.58 -19.81
C PHE A 18 19.38 -0.35 -19.40
N ASN A 19 19.70 0.92 -19.74
CA ASN A 19 20.49 1.44 -20.89
C ASN A 19 21.16 2.84 -20.68
N TYR A 20 22.18 3.15 -21.51
CA TYR A 20 22.98 4.40 -21.81
C TYR A 20 22.70 5.78 -21.12
N ASN A 21 23.67 6.73 -21.00
CA ASN A 21 24.92 6.94 -21.76
C ASN A 21 26.09 7.64 -20.99
N THR A 22 27.28 7.65 -21.62
CA THR A 22 28.59 8.36 -21.39
C THR A 22 28.67 9.59 -20.45
N VAL A 23 29.78 9.93 -19.75
CA VAL A 23 31.24 9.58 -19.82
C VAL A 23 31.80 9.34 -18.37
N LEU A 24 33.10 8.97 -18.24
CA LEU A 24 33.89 8.75 -17.00
C LEU A 24 33.63 7.41 -16.26
N LYS A 25 33.77 6.31 -17.00
CA LYS A 25 34.04 4.96 -16.45
C LYS A 25 35.55 4.70 -16.34
N THR A 26 36.17 4.97 -15.20
CA THR A 26 37.49 4.45 -14.78
C THR A 26 37.60 4.61 -13.26
N SER A 27 37.77 3.57 -12.43
CA SER A 27 38.21 2.19 -12.68
C SER A 27 37.41 1.16 -11.84
N GLY A 28 36.80 0.19 -12.52
CA GLY A 28 36.35 -1.05 -11.90
C GLY A 28 37.48 -2.08 -11.96
N LEU A 29 38.28 -2.20 -10.90
CA LEU A 29 39.39 -3.14 -10.87
C LEU A 29 38.88 -4.55 -10.55
N ASN A 30 38.65 -5.36 -11.60
CA ASN A 30 38.65 -6.82 -11.46
C ASN A 30 40.10 -7.28 -11.17
N ILE A 31 40.23 -8.43 -10.52
CA ILE A 31 41.53 -8.95 -10.07
C ILE A 31 41.93 -10.12 -10.98
N TYR A 32 43.15 -10.10 -11.51
CA TYR A 32 43.67 -11.06 -12.48
C TYR A 32 44.82 -11.89 -11.89
N PHE A 33 44.86 -13.18 -12.22
CA PHE A 33 45.77 -14.16 -11.60
C PHE A 33 46.13 -15.25 -12.61
N GLY A 34 47.42 -15.54 -12.77
CA GLY A 34 47.90 -16.56 -13.72
C GLY A 34 48.69 -15.95 -14.88
N ARG A 35 48.68 -16.64 -16.02
CA ARG A 35 49.35 -16.22 -17.25
C ARG A 35 48.78 -14.86 -17.72
N GLY A 36 49.66 -13.97 -18.17
CA GLY A 36 49.27 -12.61 -18.53
C GLY A 36 49.31 -11.63 -17.35
N THR A 37 50.40 -11.63 -16.56
CA THR A 37 50.58 -10.72 -15.40
C THR A 37 51.82 -9.82 -15.53
N THR A 38 51.98 -8.85 -14.63
CA THR A 38 53.15 -7.94 -14.56
C THR A 38 53.49 -7.55 -13.12
N ALA A 39 54.71 -7.09 -12.90
CA ALA A 39 55.18 -6.46 -11.66
C ALA A 39 54.23 -5.35 -11.16
N LYS A 40 53.61 -4.60 -12.08
CA LYS A 40 52.69 -3.51 -11.73
C LYS A 40 51.35 -4.01 -11.19
N ILE A 41 50.85 -5.13 -11.72
CA ILE A 41 49.66 -5.81 -11.18
C ILE A 41 49.93 -6.30 -9.75
N PHE A 42 51.09 -6.91 -9.50
CA PHE A 42 51.47 -7.35 -8.15
C PHE A 42 51.71 -6.19 -7.17
N GLU A 43 52.30 -5.07 -7.61
CA GLU A 43 52.38 -3.84 -6.80
C GLU A 43 51.00 -3.38 -6.34
N MET A 44 50.01 -3.35 -7.25
CA MET A 44 48.65 -2.91 -6.94
C MET A 44 47.91 -3.88 -6.02
N GLN A 45 48.00 -5.20 -6.29
CA GLN A 45 47.36 -6.23 -5.46
C GLN A 45 47.90 -6.25 -4.03
N THR A 46 49.22 -6.09 -3.86
CA THR A 46 49.88 -6.10 -2.54
C THR A 46 49.83 -4.76 -1.81
N ALA A 47 49.35 -3.68 -2.46
CA ALA A 47 49.43 -2.30 -1.96
C ALA A 47 48.88 -2.10 -0.54
N ARG A 48 47.78 -2.78 -0.17
CA ARG A 48 47.20 -2.68 1.19
C ARG A 48 48.02 -3.42 2.26
N ILE A 49 48.61 -4.58 1.91
CA ILE A 49 49.49 -5.32 2.83
C ILE A 49 50.80 -4.54 3.03
N ARG A 50 51.35 -3.97 1.96
CA ARG A 50 52.50 -3.05 2.02
C ARG A 50 52.22 -1.79 2.84
N GLN A 51 51.02 -1.22 2.72
CA GLN A 51 50.61 -0.08 3.54
C GLN A 51 50.53 -0.44 5.03
N ALA A 52 49.98 -1.61 5.36
CA ALA A 52 49.81 -2.08 6.74
C ALA A 52 51.14 -2.47 7.40
N LEU A 53 52.04 -3.17 6.69
CA LEU A 53 53.41 -3.46 7.14
C LEU A 53 54.28 -2.19 7.30
N GLY A 54 53.78 -1.03 6.89
CA GLY A 54 54.36 0.28 7.17
C GLY A 54 55.58 0.64 6.31
N ARG A 55 55.96 1.92 6.37
CA ARG A 55 57.05 2.51 5.57
C ARG A 55 58.47 2.02 5.94
N GLY A 56 58.60 1.10 6.90
CA GLY A 56 59.88 0.51 7.31
C GLY A 56 60.34 -0.66 6.44
N HIS A 57 59.52 -1.11 5.49
CA HIS A 57 59.82 -2.22 4.59
C HIS A 57 59.91 -1.75 3.13
N GLN A 58 61.01 -2.11 2.45
CA GLN A 58 61.19 -1.87 1.02
C GLN A 58 60.77 -3.13 0.23
N PHE A 59 60.09 -2.92 -0.90
CA PHE A 59 59.59 -3.99 -1.77
C PHE A 59 60.13 -3.77 -3.18
N VAL A 60 60.63 -4.84 -3.81
CA VAL A 60 61.07 -4.88 -5.21
C VAL A 60 60.21 -5.90 -5.94
N PHE A 61 59.83 -5.60 -7.19
CA PHE A 61 58.98 -6.44 -8.01
C PHE A 61 59.70 -6.78 -9.31
N ALA A 62 59.85 -8.07 -9.59
CA ALA A 62 60.29 -8.58 -10.88
C ALA A 62 59.09 -8.78 -11.82
N ASN A 63 59.32 -8.67 -13.13
CA ASN A 63 58.46 -9.27 -14.14
C ASN A 63 58.82 -10.75 -14.31
N GLY A 64 57.93 -11.52 -14.95
CA GLY A 64 58.29 -12.81 -15.54
C GLY A 64 58.94 -12.61 -16.92
N ASN A 65 59.57 -13.66 -17.43
CA ASN A 65 60.43 -13.56 -18.63
C ASN A 65 59.82 -14.31 -19.83
N VAL A 66 58.80 -15.14 -19.59
CA VAL A 66 58.06 -15.89 -20.61
C VAL A 66 56.89 -15.03 -21.10
N PRO A 67 56.84 -14.61 -22.38
CA PRO A 67 55.70 -13.83 -22.90
C PRO A 67 54.41 -14.64 -22.89
N THR A 68 53.29 -14.02 -22.47
CA THR A 68 51.98 -14.69 -22.37
C THR A 68 50.84 -13.72 -22.70
N GLU A 69 49.79 -14.20 -23.36
CA GLU A 69 48.59 -13.37 -23.64
C GLU A 69 47.89 -12.91 -22.35
N PRO A 70 47.30 -11.70 -22.33
CA PRO A 70 46.62 -11.14 -21.16
C PRO A 70 45.24 -11.76 -20.91
N ASP A 71 44.95 -11.97 -19.64
CA ASP A 71 43.65 -12.47 -19.16
C ASP A 71 42.48 -11.50 -19.41
N ALA A 72 41.24 -11.99 -19.28
CA ALA A 72 40.01 -11.35 -19.74
C ALA A 72 39.66 -10.03 -19.02
N GLY A 73 40.30 -8.95 -19.45
CA GLY A 73 40.20 -7.59 -18.89
C GLY A 73 41.51 -7.07 -18.28
N ALA A 74 42.54 -7.91 -18.14
CA ALA A 74 43.87 -7.50 -17.71
C ALA A 74 44.49 -6.50 -18.69
N ALA A 75 44.23 -6.71 -19.99
CA ALA A 75 44.66 -5.93 -21.17
C ALA A 75 44.47 -4.40 -21.12
N ALA A 76 43.80 -3.85 -20.11
CA ALA A 76 43.65 -2.40 -19.88
C ALA A 76 44.64 -1.80 -18.87
N ILE A 77 45.63 -2.58 -18.38
CA ILE A 77 46.57 -2.19 -17.32
C ILE A 77 48.01 -1.97 -17.85
N SER A 78 48.38 -2.68 -18.91
CA SER A 78 49.69 -2.64 -19.58
C SER A 78 49.54 -3.03 -21.07
N ASP A 79 50.59 -2.83 -21.86
CA ASP A 79 50.63 -3.27 -23.26
C ASP A 79 51.37 -4.62 -23.43
N GLU A 80 52.23 -4.99 -22.48
CA GLU A 80 53.01 -6.25 -22.46
C GLU A 80 52.73 -7.06 -21.18
N TYR A 81 52.76 -8.38 -21.29
CA TYR A 81 52.39 -9.31 -20.21
C TYR A 81 53.24 -10.58 -20.23
N PHE A 82 53.52 -11.11 -19.04
CA PHE A 82 54.46 -12.21 -18.85
C PHE A 82 53.92 -13.25 -17.86
N GLY A 83 54.34 -14.49 -18.05
CA GLY A 83 54.12 -15.62 -17.14
C GLY A 83 55.37 -15.95 -16.34
N PHE A 84 55.18 -16.66 -15.23
CA PHE A 84 56.27 -17.19 -14.41
C PHE A 84 56.46 -18.72 -14.57
N VAL A 85 55.61 -19.43 -15.35
CA VAL A 85 55.82 -20.84 -15.70
C VAL A 85 55.57 -21.06 -17.20
N GLY A 86 56.60 -21.57 -17.89
CA GLY A 86 56.52 -21.99 -19.30
C GLY A 86 55.81 -23.34 -19.49
N ASN A 87 55.88 -23.89 -20.70
CA ASN A 87 55.40 -25.25 -20.99
C ASN A 87 56.57 -26.27 -21.13
N THR A 88 57.81 -25.79 -21.20
CA THR A 88 59.01 -26.61 -21.40
C THR A 88 59.97 -26.49 -20.23
N SER A 89 60.75 -27.55 -19.95
CA SER A 89 61.75 -27.55 -18.88
C SER A 89 62.83 -26.47 -19.03
N ARG A 90 63.07 -25.98 -20.25
CA ARG A 90 64.10 -24.96 -20.52
C ARG A 90 63.67 -23.57 -20.08
N GLU A 91 62.44 -23.17 -20.41
CA GLU A 91 61.85 -21.89 -19.96
C GLU A 91 61.81 -21.78 -18.43
N HIS A 92 61.72 -22.91 -17.72
CA HIS A 92 61.82 -22.98 -16.27
C HIS A 92 63.25 -22.73 -15.78
N GLU A 93 64.27 -23.38 -16.38
CA GLU A 93 65.67 -23.24 -15.97
C GLU A 93 66.23 -21.84 -16.31
N ASP A 94 65.87 -21.26 -17.46
CA ASP A 94 66.29 -19.90 -17.83
C ASP A 94 65.75 -18.86 -16.82
N LEU A 95 64.45 -18.90 -16.51
CA LEU A 95 63.80 -18.00 -15.53
C LEU A 95 64.32 -18.19 -14.10
N TYR A 96 64.72 -19.41 -13.71
CA TYR A 96 65.37 -19.66 -12.43
C TYR A 96 66.69 -18.89 -12.31
N TYR A 97 67.53 -18.89 -13.35
CA TYR A 97 68.80 -18.16 -13.33
C TYR A 97 68.61 -16.64 -13.40
N ASP A 98 67.61 -16.14 -14.12
CA ASP A 98 67.31 -14.70 -14.17
C ASP A 98 66.79 -14.17 -12.82
N LEU A 99 65.93 -14.92 -12.12
CA LEU A 99 65.51 -14.58 -10.75
C LEU A 99 66.67 -14.68 -9.76
N LEU A 100 67.58 -15.63 -9.95
CA LEU A 100 68.82 -15.71 -9.19
C LEU A 100 69.68 -14.47 -9.45
N ASP A 101 69.89 -14.04 -10.70
CA ASP A 101 70.66 -12.84 -11.01
C ASP A 101 70.06 -11.57 -10.40
N ILE A 102 68.73 -11.41 -10.39
CA ILE A 102 68.05 -10.32 -9.66
C ILE A 102 68.37 -10.37 -8.16
N VAL A 103 68.30 -11.55 -7.53
CA VAL A 103 68.67 -11.73 -6.10
C VAL A 103 70.14 -11.40 -5.85
N ASN A 104 71.01 -11.68 -6.81
CA ASN A 104 72.46 -11.49 -6.72
C ASN A 104 72.88 -10.02 -6.93
N THR A 105 72.25 -9.33 -7.89
CA THR A 105 72.62 -7.98 -8.34
C THR A 105 71.93 -6.87 -7.53
N GLN A 106 70.72 -7.13 -7.01
CA GLN A 106 69.93 -6.16 -6.24
C GLN A 106 69.83 -6.50 -4.75
N GLY A 107 70.46 -7.62 -4.33
CA GLY A 107 70.55 -8.03 -2.93
C GLY A 107 71.66 -7.33 -2.11
N PRO A 108 71.92 -7.78 -0.87
CA PRO A 108 71.26 -8.89 -0.19
C PRO A 108 69.84 -8.51 0.23
N PHE A 109 68.85 -9.21 -0.30
CA PHE A 109 67.47 -8.94 0.08
C PHE A 109 67.20 -9.37 1.52
N ASP A 110 66.37 -8.60 2.23
CA ASP A 110 65.76 -9.06 3.48
C ASP A 110 64.36 -9.67 3.22
N GLY A 111 64.12 -10.15 2.00
CA GLY A 111 62.91 -10.85 1.59
C GLY A 111 62.84 -11.37 0.15
N LEU A 112 61.68 -11.90 -0.19
CA LEU A 112 61.26 -12.30 -1.53
C LEU A 112 59.73 -12.01 -1.64
N MET A 113 59.09 -12.11 -2.81
CA MET A 113 57.62 -12.13 -2.92
C MET A 113 57.17 -12.70 -4.28
N GLY A 114 56.20 -13.62 -4.37
CA GLY A 114 55.95 -14.32 -5.64
C GLY A 114 54.70 -15.19 -5.70
N PHE A 115 53.66 -14.68 -6.36
CA PHE A 115 52.27 -15.19 -6.44
C PHE A 115 52.03 -16.15 -7.63
N SER A 116 50.96 -16.94 -7.55
CA SER A 116 50.55 -18.02 -8.47
C SER A 116 51.70 -18.99 -8.73
N GLU A 117 51.93 -19.33 -9.99
CA GLU A 117 53.08 -20.07 -10.53
C GLU A 117 54.43 -19.64 -9.94
N GLY A 118 54.63 -18.34 -9.65
CA GLY A 118 55.85 -17.80 -9.05
C GLY A 118 56.18 -18.34 -7.64
N GLY A 119 55.18 -18.87 -6.92
CA GLY A 119 55.35 -19.55 -5.64
C GLY A 119 56.17 -20.82 -5.73
N ALA A 120 56.01 -21.58 -6.83
CA ALA A 120 56.74 -22.83 -7.05
C ALA A 120 58.21 -22.59 -7.42
N ILE A 121 58.53 -21.53 -8.17
CA ILE A 121 59.94 -21.19 -8.48
C ILE A 121 60.66 -20.67 -7.23
N ALA A 122 59.99 -19.87 -6.40
CA ALA A 122 60.54 -19.51 -5.09
C ALA A 122 60.81 -20.74 -4.20
N ALA A 123 59.94 -21.76 -4.24
CA ALA A 123 60.17 -23.02 -3.54
C ALA A 123 61.42 -23.75 -4.06
N TRP A 124 61.54 -23.85 -5.38
CA TRP A 124 62.69 -24.44 -6.06
C TRP A 124 64.01 -23.75 -5.69
N MET A 125 64.06 -22.41 -5.68
CA MET A 125 65.26 -21.65 -5.25
C MET A 125 65.69 -21.96 -3.81
N LEU A 126 64.74 -22.12 -2.88
CA LEU A 126 65.06 -22.49 -1.48
C LEU A 126 65.51 -23.94 -1.35
N ILE A 127 64.90 -24.86 -2.11
CA ILE A 127 65.28 -26.27 -2.12
C ILE A 127 66.71 -26.43 -2.67
N GLU A 128 67.03 -25.83 -3.82
CA GLU A 128 68.39 -25.90 -4.37
C GLU A 128 69.44 -25.28 -3.44
N ASN A 129 69.16 -24.11 -2.84
CA ASN A 129 70.09 -23.48 -1.90
C ASN A 129 70.29 -24.27 -0.59
N SER A 130 69.34 -25.15 -0.22
CA SER A 130 69.51 -26.11 0.89
C SER A 130 70.36 -27.33 0.49
N LYS A 131 70.21 -27.83 -0.74
CA LYS A 131 70.98 -28.96 -1.29
C LYS A 131 72.44 -28.58 -1.60
N ARG A 132 72.67 -27.37 -2.10
CA ARG A 132 74.00 -26.82 -2.44
C ARG A 132 74.04 -25.35 -1.98
N PRO A 133 74.88 -24.98 -1.00
CA PRO A 133 74.95 -23.59 -0.54
C PRO A 133 75.57 -22.71 -1.62
N LEU A 134 74.72 -22.01 -2.37
CA LEU A 134 75.12 -21.01 -3.35
C LEU A 134 75.61 -19.76 -2.61
N THR A 135 76.27 -18.84 -3.32
CA THR A 135 77.08 -17.75 -2.74
C THR A 135 76.29 -16.60 -2.08
N PHE A 136 75.05 -16.84 -1.68
CA PHE A 136 74.13 -15.83 -1.13
C PHE A 136 73.70 -16.21 0.28
N GLY A 137 73.68 -15.22 1.16
CA GLY A 137 73.58 -15.42 2.61
C GLY A 137 72.28 -16.13 3.05
N PRO A 138 72.27 -16.76 4.24
CA PRO A 138 71.16 -17.58 4.69
C PRO A 138 69.83 -16.80 4.75
N LEU A 139 68.81 -17.31 4.04
CA LEU A 139 67.50 -16.68 3.91
C LEU A 139 66.67 -16.79 5.21
N LYS A 140 66.84 -15.84 6.12
CA LYS A 140 66.16 -15.80 7.43
C LYS A 140 64.65 -15.44 7.34
N CYS A 141 63.80 -16.32 6.76
CA CYS A 141 62.30 -16.32 6.63
C CYS A 141 61.75 -16.55 5.18
N ALA A 142 60.66 -17.32 5.03
CA ALA A 142 60.08 -17.69 3.74
C ALA A 142 58.55 -17.90 3.79
N ILE A 143 57.76 -16.85 4.02
CA ILE A 143 56.29 -16.89 3.90
C ILE A 143 55.87 -17.19 2.44
N PHE A 144 55.03 -18.18 2.15
CA PHE A 144 55.02 -18.92 0.87
C PHE A 144 53.80 -18.71 -0.03
N PHE A 145 53.83 -17.72 -0.93
CA PHE A 145 52.75 -17.40 -1.87
C PHE A 145 52.33 -18.58 -2.76
N SER A 146 51.00 -18.72 -2.93
CA SER A 146 50.29 -19.53 -3.92
C SER A 146 50.60 -21.03 -4.06
N ALA A 147 49.62 -21.73 -4.62
CA ALA A 147 49.65 -23.15 -4.87
C ALA A 147 49.94 -23.46 -6.35
N ALA A 148 51.18 -23.83 -6.62
CA ALA A 148 51.51 -24.84 -7.62
C ALA A 148 52.40 -25.90 -6.93
N VAL A 149 52.38 -27.13 -7.40
CA VAL A 149 53.25 -28.19 -6.85
C VAL A 149 54.66 -27.99 -7.40
N PRO A 150 55.72 -27.94 -6.58
CA PRO A 150 57.09 -27.75 -7.06
C PRO A 150 57.63 -29.00 -7.79
N PHE A 151 58.66 -28.80 -8.62
CA PHE A 151 59.24 -29.80 -9.52
C PHE A 151 60.70 -30.12 -9.16
N ASP A 152 61.17 -31.32 -9.53
CA ASP A 152 62.49 -31.83 -9.15
C ASP A 152 63.64 -31.24 -10.01
N PRO A 153 64.56 -30.42 -9.44
CA PRO A 153 65.58 -29.67 -10.19
C PRO A 153 66.48 -30.52 -11.08
N ASP A 154 66.93 -31.68 -10.60
CA ASP A 154 67.87 -32.52 -11.36
C ASP A 154 67.18 -33.29 -12.51
N VAL A 155 65.85 -33.42 -12.47
CA VAL A 155 65.03 -34.03 -13.55
C VAL A 155 64.63 -32.99 -14.61
N VAL A 156 64.39 -31.73 -14.23
CA VAL A 156 64.08 -30.64 -15.18
C VAL A 156 65.17 -30.53 -16.26
N ARG A 157 66.44 -30.63 -15.87
CA ARG A 157 67.60 -30.63 -16.80
C ARG A 157 67.62 -31.78 -17.80
N THR A 158 66.88 -32.88 -17.58
CA THR A 158 66.76 -33.97 -18.56
C THR A 158 65.64 -33.76 -19.58
N GLY A 159 64.96 -32.60 -19.57
CA GLY A 159 63.85 -32.29 -20.46
C GLY A 159 62.49 -32.85 -20.02
N LEU A 160 62.37 -33.28 -18.75
CA LEU A 160 61.12 -33.81 -18.18
C LEU A 160 60.68 -32.95 -16.98
N ILE A 161 59.39 -32.68 -16.87
CA ILE A 161 58.80 -31.97 -15.72
C ILE A 161 58.18 -33.02 -14.80
N LYS A 162 58.70 -33.15 -13.58
CA LYS A 162 58.26 -34.13 -12.58
C LYS A 162 58.01 -33.44 -11.24
N PRO A 163 56.82 -33.55 -10.63
CA PRO A 163 56.55 -33.00 -9.30
C PRO A 163 57.40 -33.68 -8.21
N VAL A 164 57.78 -32.93 -7.18
CA VAL A 164 58.48 -33.45 -5.98
C VAL A 164 57.48 -34.17 -5.07
N ASP A 165 57.85 -35.36 -4.57
CA ASP A 165 57.09 -36.04 -3.51
C ASP A 165 57.75 -35.83 -2.12
N PRO A 166 57.12 -35.06 -1.20
CA PRO A 166 57.63 -34.82 0.15
C PRO A 166 57.82 -36.08 1.00
N ALA A 167 57.11 -37.18 0.70
CA ALA A 167 57.20 -38.43 1.43
C ALA A 167 58.35 -39.33 0.96
N ILE A 168 59.00 -39.00 -0.16
CA ILE A 168 59.99 -39.85 -0.84
C ILE A 168 61.33 -39.13 -1.06
N GLU A 169 61.37 -37.80 -1.28
CA GLU A 169 62.47 -37.16 -2.03
C GLU A 169 63.35 -36.13 -1.28
N GLY A 170 63.14 -35.89 0.02
CA GLY A 170 64.18 -35.34 0.91
C GLY A 170 63.94 -33.96 1.55
N GLU A 171 64.97 -33.46 2.24
CA GLU A 171 64.94 -32.50 3.36
C GLU A 171 63.88 -31.37 3.37
N MET A 172 63.30 -31.19 4.56
CA MET A 172 62.35 -30.14 4.92
C MET A 172 63.02 -28.76 5.05
N ILE A 173 62.35 -27.70 4.57
CA ILE A 173 62.79 -26.31 4.70
C ILE A 173 62.62 -25.85 6.16
N LYS A 174 63.74 -25.49 6.82
CA LYS A 174 63.83 -25.12 8.26
C LYS A 174 63.71 -23.61 8.52
N ILE A 175 63.14 -22.88 7.58
CA ILE A 175 63.07 -21.41 7.56
C ILE A 175 61.67 -20.99 8.08
N PRO A 176 61.50 -19.91 8.88
CA PRO A 176 60.18 -19.43 9.30
C PRO A 176 59.28 -19.07 8.12
N THR A 177 58.16 -19.74 7.94
CA THR A 177 57.21 -19.58 6.82
C THR A 177 55.79 -19.29 7.34
N ALA A 178 54.94 -18.76 6.47
CA ALA A 178 53.51 -18.69 6.68
C ALA A 178 52.80 -18.87 5.35
N HIS A 179 51.61 -19.45 5.39
CA HIS A 179 50.82 -19.79 4.21
C HIS A 179 49.40 -19.26 4.37
N VAL A 180 48.80 -18.74 3.32
CA VAL A 180 47.49 -18.09 3.35
C VAL A 180 46.73 -18.44 2.07
N TRP A 181 45.57 -19.06 2.21
CA TRP A 181 44.76 -19.46 1.06
C TRP A 181 43.26 -19.46 1.36
N SER A 182 42.46 -19.64 0.32
CA SER A 182 41.00 -19.73 0.43
C SER A 182 40.52 -21.17 0.61
N GLY A 183 39.51 -21.37 1.45
CA GLY A 183 38.94 -22.70 1.73
C GLY A 183 37.96 -23.24 0.68
N GLU A 184 37.48 -22.41 -0.26
CA GLU A 184 36.27 -22.72 -1.04
C GLU A 184 36.46 -23.61 -2.28
N ASN A 185 37.67 -24.07 -2.60
CA ASN A 185 37.93 -24.86 -3.82
C ASN A 185 38.94 -26.01 -3.60
N GLU A 186 38.44 -27.24 -3.53
CA GLU A 186 39.20 -28.44 -3.11
C GLU A 186 40.45 -28.75 -3.95
N VAL A 187 40.48 -28.37 -5.23
CA VAL A 187 41.62 -28.70 -6.11
C VAL A 187 42.84 -27.85 -5.74
N ASN A 188 42.66 -26.54 -5.62
CA ASN A 188 43.76 -25.62 -5.30
C ASN A 188 44.16 -25.70 -3.81
N VAL A 189 43.24 -26.10 -2.93
CA VAL A 189 43.55 -26.43 -1.52
C VAL A 189 44.56 -27.58 -1.42
N LYS A 190 44.43 -28.64 -2.24
CA LYS A 190 45.39 -29.76 -2.25
C LYS A 190 46.79 -29.32 -2.67
N GLY A 191 46.89 -28.49 -3.73
CA GLY A 191 48.17 -27.91 -4.16
C GLY A 191 48.84 -27.06 -3.07
N ALA A 192 48.06 -26.24 -2.35
CA ALA A 192 48.55 -25.40 -1.27
C ALA A 192 49.07 -26.23 -0.08
N GLN A 193 48.36 -27.29 0.27
CA GLN A 193 48.74 -28.23 1.32
C GLN A 193 50.02 -29.00 0.97
N SER A 194 50.20 -29.42 -0.28
CA SER A 194 51.44 -30.05 -0.75
C SER A 194 52.65 -29.11 -0.61
N LEU A 195 52.52 -27.83 -0.99
CA LEU A 195 53.61 -26.86 -0.82
C LEU A 195 53.93 -26.59 0.67
N ALA A 196 52.90 -26.41 1.50
CA ALA A 196 53.07 -26.22 2.94
C ALA A 196 53.70 -27.45 3.65
N SER A 197 53.55 -28.64 3.08
CA SER A 197 54.11 -29.88 3.64
C SER A 197 55.64 -29.97 3.58
N LEU A 198 56.29 -29.23 2.66
CA LEU A 198 57.75 -29.16 2.51
C LEU A 198 58.46 -28.27 3.54
N CYS A 199 57.71 -27.48 4.31
CA CYS A 199 58.23 -26.59 5.36
C CYS A 199 58.12 -27.27 6.74
N ASP A 200 59.10 -27.09 7.62
CA ASP A 200 59.05 -27.64 8.99
C ASP A 200 57.79 -27.15 9.75
N ALA A 201 57.03 -28.09 10.30
CA ALA A 201 55.79 -27.83 11.03
C ALA A 201 55.96 -26.93 12.27
N LYS A 202 57.17 -26.85 12.85
CA LYS A 202 57.47 -25.92 13.96
C LYS A 202 57.78 -24.49 13.49
N ASN A 203 58.10 -24.34 12.22
CA ASN A 203 58.54 -23.10 11.59
C ASN A 203 57.53 -22.60 10.56
N ARG A 204 56.28 -23.07 10.57
CA ARG A 204 55.26 -22.65 9.59
C ARG A 204 53.95 -22.24 10.27
N GLU A 205 53.40 -21.10 9.88
CA GLU A 205 52.04 -20.70 10.22
C GLU A 205 51.09 -20.85 9.02
N THR A 206 49.78 -20.88 9.27
CA THR A 206 48.79 -21.05 8.20
C THR A 206 47.50 -20.31 8.53
N PHE A 207 46.94 -19.59 7.56
CA PHE A 207 45.66 -18.91 7.64
C PHE A 207 44.76 -19.34 6.48
N VAL A 208 43.50 -19.66 6.77
CA VAL A 208 42.51 -20.02 5.74
C VAL A 208 41.34 -19.06 5.86
N HIS A 209 40.97 -18.42 4.74
CA HIS A 209 39.84 -17.48 4.69
C HIS A 209 38.68 -17.97 3.81
N SER A 210 37.48 -17.47 4.11
CA SER A 210 36.22 -17.76 3.41
C SER A 210 35.92 -16.83 2.23
N LEU A 211 36.80 -15.87 1.91
CA LEU A 211 36.55 -14.80 0.93
C LEU A 211 36.65 -15.23 -0.56
N GLY A 212 36.45 -16.50 -0.87
CA GLY A 212 36.73 -17.07 -2.18
C GLY A 212 38.16 -16.79 -2.65
N HIS A 213 38.36 -16.78 -3.96
CA HIS A 213 39.67 -16.63 -4.62
C HIS A 213 40.27 -15.20 -4.55
N ASN A 214 39.99 -14.42 -3.51
CA ASN A 214 40.38 -13.01 -3.44
C ASN A 214 41.51 -12.73 -2.44
N VAL A 215 42.39 -11.81 -2.83
CA VAL A 215 43.37 -11.18 -1.96
C VAL A 215 42.66 -10.34 -0.87
N PRO A 216 42.92 -10.56 0.44
CA PRO A 216 42.39 -9.70 1.49
C PRO A 216 42.87 -8.25 1.33
N GLY A 217 41.92 -7.31 1.29
CA GLY A 217 42.16 -5.90 1.00
C GLY A 217 40.96 -5.03 1.42
N SER A 218 41.02 -3.72 1.19
CA SER A 218 40.05 -2.77 1.80
C SER A 218 38.61 -2.78 1.22
N LYS A 219 38.20 -3.86 0.55
CA LYS A 219 36.81 -4.17 0.17
C LYS A 219 36.38 -5.58 0.58
N SER A 220 37.31 -6.40 1.07
CA SER A 220 36.99 -7.69 1.70
C SER A 220 36.81 -7.52 3.20
N ASP A 221 36.47 -8.59 3.90
CA ASP A 221 36.35 -8.59 5.35
C ASP A 221 37.66 -8.12 6.03
N SER A 222 37.52 -7.12 6.90
CA SER A 222 38.58 -6.57 7.74
C SER A 222 39.15 -7.60 8.72
N GLU A 223 38.35 -8.56 9.19
CA GLU A 223 38.82 -9.62 10.09
C GLU A 223 39.78 -10.58 9.37
N ALA A 224 39.53 -10.88 8.09
CA ALA A 224 40.43 -11.68 7.26
C ALA A 224 41.73 -10.93 6.95
N LEU A 225 41.67 -9.64 6.62
CA LEU A 225 42.89 -8.83 6.42
C LEU A 225 43.70 -8.72 7.73
N ALA A 226 43.06 -8.52 8.88
CA ALA A 226 43.72 -8.52 10.18
C ALA A 226 44.26 -9.91 10.58
N GLY A 227 43.60 -11.00 10.18
CA GLY A 227 44.10 -12.37 10.32
C GLY A 227 45.38 -12.59 9.51
N THR A 228 45.36 -12.23 8.22
CA THR A 228 46.51 -12.26 7.33
C THR A 228 47.70 -11.47 7.89
N LEU A 229 47.48 -10.22 8.33
CA LEU A 229 48.54 -9.36 8.86
C LEU A 229 49.19 -9.93 10.14
N ARG A 230 48.39 -10.38 11.12
CA ARG A 230 48.89 -10.99 12.36
C ARG A 230 49.78 -12.21 12.11
N ILE A 231 49.46 -13.02 11.11
CA ILE A 231 50.23 -14.21 10.72
C ILE A 231 51.56 -13.83 10.06
N ILE A 232 51.56 -12.79 9.21
CA ILE A 232 52.79 -12.22 8.63
C ILE A 232 53.69 -11.67 9.75
N GLU A 233 53.13 -10.88 10.66
CA GLU A 233 53.85 -10.24 11.76
C GLU A 233 54.44 -11.28 12.73
N ARG A 234 53.70 -12.34 13.07
CA ARG A 234 54.20 -13.48 13.87
C ARG A 234 55.36 -14.21 13.21
N THR A 235 55.30 -14.52 11.92
CA THR A 235 56.44 -15.17 11.23
C THR A 235 57.64 -14.22 11.10
N ILE A 236 57.38 -12.92 10.97
CA ILE A 236 58.40 -11.86 11.02
C ILE A 236 59.07 -11.81 12.41
N GLU A 237 58.33 -12.07 13.49
CA GLU A 237 58.81 -12.12 14.88
C GLU A 237 59.58 -13.40 15.19
N GLN A 238 59.07 -14.58 14.84
CA GLN A 238 59.82 -15.84 14.95
C GLN A 238 61.17 -15.79 14.23
N ALA A 239 61.25 -15.08 13.09
CA ALA A 239 62.50 -14.83 12.39
C ALA A 239 63.45 -13.81 13.08
N LYS A 240 62.95 -12.95 13.97
CA LYS A 240 63.79 -12.14 14.89
C LYS A 240 64.28 -13.01 16.03
N ASP A 241 63.40 -13.80 16.64
CA ASP A 241 63.70 -14.60 17.84
C ASP A 241 64.76 -15.66 17.52
N GLN A 242 64.63 -16.38 16.40
CA GLN A 242 65.67 -17.32 15.93
C GLN A 242 66.99 -16.63 15.55
N ALA A 243 66.94 -15.38 15.09
CA ALA A 243 68.15 -14.58 14.88
C ALA A 243 68.79 -14.12 16.20
N SER A 244 68.03 -14.08 17.31
CA SER A 244 68.55 -13.80 18.65
C SER A 244 69.14 -15.03 19.33
N ASP A 245 68.53 -16.21 19.18
CA ASP A 245 69.12 -17.49 19.65
C ASP A 245 70.42 -17.83 18.90
N GLN A 246 70.45 -17.65 17.57
CA GLN A 246 71.70 -17.73 16.80
C GLN A 246 72.69 -16.60 17.13
N GLY A 247 72.24 -15.53 17.80
CA GLY A 247 73.04 -14.39 18.22
C GLY A 247 73.93 -14.65 19.43
N GLN A 248 73.81 -15.81 20.10
CA GLN A 248 74.59 -16.14 21.30
C GLN A 248 76.09 -16.49 21.02
N ASN A 249 76.64 -16.04 19.90
CA ASN A 249 78.06 -16.20 19.56
C ASN A 249 78.67 -14.94 18.91
N ARG A 250 79.45 -14.21 19.73
CA ARG A 250 80.35 -13.09 19.38
C ARG A 250 79.69 -11.74 19.01
N HIS A 251 80.25 -10.57 19.34
CA HIS A 251 81.02 -10.07 20.50
C HIS A 251 81.39 -8.60 20.20
N LEU A 252 81.37 -7.69 21.19
CA LEU A 252 81.96 -6.32 21.14
C LEU A 252 81.23 -5.35 20.15
N ALA A 253 81.17 -4.02 20.31
CA ALA A 253 81.57 -3.06 21.35
C ALA A 253 80.87 -1.69 21.05
N ALA A 254 80.75 -0.68 21.93
CA ALA A 254 80.76 -0.58 23.40
C ALA A 254 80.42 0.91 23.81
N LEU A 255 80.15 1.16 25.10
CA LEU A 255 80.16 2.49 25.80
C LEU A 255 79.04 3.51 25.43
N SER A 256 78.53 4.37 26.33
CA SER A 256 78.71 4.47 27.79
C SER A 256 77.64 5.32 28.53
N THR A 257 77.27 4.86 29.75
CA THR A 257 76.83 5.65 30.94
C THR A 257 75.46 6.39 30.94
N PRO A 258 74.87 6.69 32.14
CA PRO A 258 73.41 6.80 32.29
C PRO A 258 72.88 8.07 33.02
N THR A 259 71.59 8.02 33.38
CA THR A 259 70.86 8.82 34.39
C THR A 259 70.55 10.32 34.14
N ARG A 260 69.27 10.59 33.88
CA ARG A 260 68.44 11.36 34.84
C ARG A 260 66.97 10.93 34.75
N ALA A 261 66.21 11.13 35.82
CA ALA A 261 64.86 10.58 35.98
C ALA A 261 63.78 11.66 36.08
N ARG A 262 62.54 11.26 35.75
CA ARG A 262 61.25 11.96 35.97
C ARG A 262 61.07 13.36 35.34
N ALA A 263 60.37 13.36 34.21
CA ALA A 263 59.13 14.13 34.08
C ALA A 263 58.07 13.22 33.45
N SER A 264 56.84 13.25 33.96
CA SER A 264 55.73 12.41 33.46
C SER A 264 54.90 13.17 32.43
N CYS A 265 54.79 12.61 31.22
CA CYS A 265 53.70 12.91 30.30
C CYS A 265 52.89 11.62 30.06
N ALA A 266 51.61 11.78 29.74
CA ALA A 266 50.60 10.72 29.72
C ALA A 266 50.91 9.57 28.73
N PRO A 267 50.35 8.37 28.95
CA PRO A 267 50.31 7.34 27.91
C PRO A 267 49.66 7.88 26.63
N ARG A 268 50.07 7.36 25.46
CA ARG A 268 49.31 7.57 24.22
C ARG A 268 47.95 6.90 24.39
N ASN A 269 46.88 7.68 24.47
CA ASN A 269 45.53 7.14 24.38
C ASN A 269 45.35 6.46 23.01
N GLU A 270 44.87 5.23 23.05
CA GLU A 270 44.28 4.56 21.89
C GLU A 270 42.99 5.29 21.48
N ASN A 271 42.58 5.15 20.21
CA ASN A 271 41.39 5.84 19.69
C ASN A 271 40.11 5.33 20.38
N LEU A 272 39.68 6.03 21.42
CA LEU A 272 38.64 5.53 22.32
C LEU A 272 37.25 5.75 21.73
N ALA A 273 36.63 4.68 21.24
CA ALA A 273 35.30 4.74 20.66
C ALA A 273 34.23 5.23 21.67
N MET A 274 33.28 6.04 21.20
CA MET A 274 32.20 6.62 22.01
C MET A 274 31.45 5.60 22.88
N ASP A 275 31.26 4.37 22.40
CA ASP A 275 30.56 3.31 23.14
C ASP A 275 31.35 2.75 24.35
N LEU A 276 32.64 3.08 24.49
CA LEU A 276 33.48 2.71 25.64
C LEU A 276 33.41 3.72 26.80
N ILE A 277 33.01 4.97 26.52
CA ILE A 277 32.97 6.06 27.52
C ILE A 277 32.16 5.70 28.79
N PRO A 278 31.00 5.01 28.72
CA PRO A 278 30.25 4.59 29.90
C PRO A 278 30.96 3.65 30.87
N TYR A 279 32.06 3.02 30.45
CA TYR A 279 32.79 2.02 31.23
C TYR A 279 34.11 2.55 31.80
N LEU A 280 34.41 3.85 31.60
CA LEU A 280 35.56 4.53 32.19
C LEU A 280 35.32 4.91 33.66
N PRO A 281 36.38 5.07 34.48
CA PRO A 281 36.29 5.74 35.77
C PRO A 281 35.77 7.18 35.66
N LYS A 282 35.00 7.64 36.64
CA LYS A 282 34.38 8.98 36.63
C LYS A 282 35.37 10.12 36.42
N GLU A 283 36.52 10.11 37.07
CA GLU A 283 37.56 11.15 36.89
C GLU A 283 38.02 11.25 35.42
N GLN A 284 38.03 10.14 34.67
CA GLN A 284 38.35 10.15 33.25
C GLN A 284 37.18 10.65 32.40
N GLN A 285 35.94 10.33 32.76
CA GLN A 285 34.74 10.89 32.10
C GLN A 285 34.68 12.42 32.28
N GLU A 286 34.92 12.91 33.50
CA GLU A 286 34.94 14.34 33.84
C GLU A 286 36.12 15.06 33.14
N ALA A 287 37.31 14.44 33.09
CA ALA A 287 38.45 14.99 32.35
C ALA A 287 38.25 15.02 30.82
N LEU A 288 37.50 14.07 30.25
CA LEU A 288 37.12 14.07 28.82
C LEU A 288 36.12 15.20 28.52
N LEU A 289 35.12 15.38 29.39
CA LEU A 289 34.12 16.45 29.28
C LEU A 289 34.70 17.86 29.50
N ALA A 290 35.81 17.97 30.25
CA ALA A 290 36.59 19.19 30.43
C ALA A 290 37.62 19.46 29.31
N GLY A 291 37.65 18.64 28.25
CA GLY A 291 38.53 18.82 27.10
C GLY A 291 38.19 20.06 26.25
N PRO A 292 39.12 20.55 25.42
CA PRO A 292 38.84 21.66 24.51
C PRO A 292 37.78 21.28 23.47
N ALA A 293 36.96 22.26 23.07
CA ALA A 293 36.07 22.14 21.93
C ALA A 293 36.85 22.22 20.60
N LEU A 294 36.23 21.78 19.50
CA LEU A 294 36.75 21.95 18.15
C LEU A 294 36.94 23.43 17.81
N ALA A 295 38.04 23.76 17.12
CA ALA A 295 38.30 25.11 16.64
C ALA A 295 37.31 25.52 15.53
N PRO A 296 36.82 26.76 15.51
CA PRO A 296 35.90 27.23 14.46
C PRO A 296 36.61 27.35 13.10
N PRO A 297 35.87 27.34 11.97
CA PRO A 297 36.43 27.61 10.66
C PRO A 297 37.14 28.96 10.57
N GLN A 298 38.19 29.07 9.74
CA GLN A 298 38.96 30.30 9.59
C GLN A 298 38.05 31.50 9.23
N GLY A 299 38.22 32.60 9.95
CA GLY A 299 37.40 33.81 9.81
C GLY A 299 36.10 33.84 10.61
N ILE A 300 35.70 32.74 11.25
CA ILE A 300 34.49 32.67 12.08
C ILE A 300 34.87 32.69 13.57
N VAL A 301 34.28 33.63 14.33
CA VAL A 301 34.37 33.63 15.79
C VAL A 301 33.41 32.58 16.35
N ALA A 302 33.91 31.68 17.21
CA ALA A 302 33.08 30.69 17.87
C ALA A 302 32.05 31.37 18.78
N ASN A 303 30.76 31.21 18.47
CA ASN A 303 29.65 31.70 19.26
C ASN A 303 28.73 30.52 19.59
N PHE A 304 28.81 30.05 20.84
CA PHE A 304 28.02 28.93 21.34
C PHE A 304 26.63 29.35 21.85
N ASP A 305 26.40 30.65 22.11
CA ASP A 305 25.13 31.18 22.62
C ASP A 305 24.11 31.42 21.50
N ASN A 306 24.54 31.98 20.35
CA ASN A 306 23.75 32.02 19.12
C ASN A 306 24.66 31.97 17.87
N PRO A 307 25.00 30.78 17.33
CA PRO A 307 25.85 30.66 16.16
C PRO A 307 25.20 31.30 14.91
N PRO A 308 25.99 31.83 13.95
CA PRO A 308 25.48 32.49 12.74
C PRO A 308 24.96 31.49 11.67
N ASN A 309 24.31 30.41 12.09
CA ASN A 309 23.81 29.29 11.26
C ASN A 309 22.35 29.47 10.80
N GLN A 310 21.81 30.70 10.88
CA GLN A 310 20.40 31.05 10.67
C GLN A 310 19.40 30.47 11.70
N ASN A 311 19.84 30.15 12.93
CA ASN A 311 18.98 29.69 14.03
C ASN A 311 17.70 30.53 14.22
N ASP A 312 17.78 31.87 14.17
CA ASP A 312 16.59 32.73 14.31
C ASP A 312 15.55 32.49 13.20
N ILE A 313 16.00 32.24 11.96
CA ILE A 313 15.13 31.89 10.83
C ILE A 313 14.60 30.46 11.02
N ALA A 314 15.43 29.51 11.46
CA ALA A 314 15.01 28.14 11.73
C ALA A 314 13.96 28.06 12.86
N HIS A 315 14.11 28.85 13.93
CA HIS A 315 13.15 28.94 15.04
C HIS A 315 11.86 29.67 14.62
N ALA A 316 11.95 30.79 13.90
CA ALA A 316 10.77 31.48 13.37
C ALA A 316 10.00 30.55 12.40
N THR A 317 10.69 29.90 11.48
CA THR A 317 10.10 28.90 10.57
C THR A 317 9.54 27.71 11.33
N PHE A 318 10.22 27.18 12.36
CA PHE A 318 9.68 26.12 13.22
C PHE A 318 8.36 26.52 13.87
N VAL A 319 8.28 27.70 14.49
CA VAL A 319 7.04 28.19 15.13
C VAL A 319 5.92 28.38 14.11
N ILE A 320 6.22 28.94 12.93
CA ILE A 320 5.25 29.14 11.84
C ILE A 320 4.78 27.80 11.26
N CYS A 321 5.69 26.88 10.97
CA CYS A 321 5.43 25.52 10.48
C CYS A 321 4.60 24.72 11.48
N LEU A 322 5.02 24.69 12.75
CA LEU A 322 4.30 24.01 13.83
C LEU A 322 2.90 24.61 14.02
N PHE A 323 2.75 25.93 13.96
CA PHE A 323 1.44 26.58 14.01
C PHE A 323 0.55 26.14 12.85
N PHE A 324 1.00 26.22 11.59
CA PHE A 324 0.18 25.84 10.44
C PHE A 324 -0.11 24.34 10.38
N ALA A 325 0.86 23.48 10.71
CA ALA A 325 0.66 22.04 10.82
C ALA A 325 -0.34 21.67 11.91
N THR A 326 -0.18 22.22 13.12
CA THR A 326 -1.09 22.00 14.26
C THR A 326 -2.48 22.55 13.98
N PHE A 327 -2.58 23.76 13.42
CA PHE A 327 -3.87 24.35 13.02
C PHE A 327 -4.57 23.51 11.95
N SER A 328 -3.85 23.05 10.92
CA SER A 328 -4.41 22.18 9.87
C SER A 328 -4.88 20.83 10.44
N PHE A 329 -4.08 20.21 11.32
CA PHE A 329 -4.43 18.97 12.01
C PHE A 329 -5.64 19.15 12.94
N LEU A 330 -5.68 20.20 13.76
CA LEU A 330 -6.80 20.50 14.65
C LEU A 330 -8.08 20.83 13.87
N VAL A 331 -8.00 21.59 12.78
CA VAL A 331 -9.15 21.84 11.87
C VAL A 331 -9.65 20.53 11.27
N ARG A 332 -8.77 19.63 10.83
CA ARG A 332 -9.17 18.31 10.30
C ARG A 332 -9.73 17.38 11.38
N MET A 333 -9.16 17.37 12.58
CA MET A 333 -9.67 16.62 13.73
C MET A 333 -11.05 17.13 14.16
N TYR A 334 -11.22 18.44 14.31
CA TYR A 334 -12.51 19.09 14.58
C TYR A 334 -13.54 18.72 13.50
N ALA A 335 -13.16 18.81 12.22
CA ALA A 335 -14.01 18.43 11.09
C ALA A 335 -14.41 16.95 11.11
N ARG A 336 -13.52 16.04 11.51
CA ARG A 336 -13.77 14.59 11.52
C ARG A 336 -14.52 14.10 12.76
N LEU A 337 -14.18 14.61 13.94
CA LEU A 337 -14.70 14.15 15.23
C LEU A 337 -16.01 14.85 15.58
N LEU A 338 -16.08 16.19 15.48
CA LEU A 338 -17.22 16.99 15.94
C LEU A 338 -18.21 17.29 14.82
N GLY A 339 -17.71 17.68 13.64
CA GLY A 339 -18.53 17.97 12.46
C GLY A 339 -19.10 16.72 11.79
N LEU A 340 -18.22 15.93 11.15
CA LEU A 340 -18.59 14.76 10.33
C LEU A 340 -18.78 13.46 11.14
N ARG A 341 -18.42 13.45 12.43
CA ARG A 341 -18.56 12.33 13.38
C ARG A 341 -18.12 10.96 12.84
N SER A 342 -17.10 10.95 11.98
CA SER A 342 -16.68 9.77 11.23
C SER A 342 -15.17 9.75 11.00
N VAL A 343 -14.49 8.89 11.75
CA VAL A 343 -13.06 8.57 11.55
C VAL A 343 -12.93 7.51 10.45
N LYS A 344 -12.09 7.78 9.45
CA LYS A 344 -11.75 6.84 8.40
C LYS A 344 -10.44 6.10 8.68
N LEU A 345 -10.21 5.01 7.96
CA LEU A 345 -8.94 4.27 8.00
C LEU A 345 -7.74 5.14 7.58
N GLU A 346 -7.91 6.04 6.61
CA GLU A 346 -6.86 6.99 6.19
C GLU A 346 -6.46 7.97 7.31
N ASP A 347 -7.43 8.50 8.08
CA ASP A 347 -7.15 9.34 9.26
C ASP A 347 -6.45 8.52 10.36
N GLY A 348 -6.84 7.25 10.52
CA GLY A 348 -6.25 6.31 11.46
C GLY A 348 -4.81 5.94 11.16
N ILE A 349 -4.48 5.65 9.90
CA ILE A 349 -3.11 5.37 9.44
C ILE A 349 -2.21 6.59 9.68
N GLN A 350 -2.71 7.81 9.40
CA GLN A 350 -1.96 9.04 9.61
C GLN A 350 -1.72 9.32 11.09
N LEU A 351 -2.72 9.13 11.96
CA LEU A 351 -2.54 9.24 13.41
C LEU A 351 -1.61 8.14 13.97
N SER A 352 -1.74 6.90 13.47
CA SER A 352 -0.87 5.78 13.83
C SER A 352 0.59 6.09 13.52
N PHE A 353 0.86 6.56 12.30
CA PHE A 353 2.21 6.93 11.86
C PHE A 353 2.80 8.07 12.68
N LEU A 354 2.02 9.14 12.91
CA LEU A 354 2.45 10.28 13.73
C LEU A 354 2.81 9.86 15.16
N VAL A 355 1.95 9.06 15.81
CA VAL A 355 2.21 8.55 17.17
C VAL A 355 3.41 7.59 17.18
N ALA A 356 3.53 6.70 16.19
CA ALA A 356 4.67 5.78 16.07
C ALA A 356 6.00 6.54 15.95
N SER A 357 6.06 7.56 15.09
CA SER A 357 7.26 8.39 14.91
C SER A 357 7.61 9.16 16.18
N VAL A 358 6.62 9.75 16.88
CA VAL A 358 6.87 10.42 18.17
C VAL A 358 7.40 9.44 19.22
N PHE A 359 6.80 8.25 19.36
CA PHE A 359 7.31 7.24 20.30
C PHE A 359 8.70 6.72 19.90
N ALA A 360 8.98 6.50 18.62
CA ALA A 360 10.31 6.06 18.16
C ALA A 360 11.39 7.13 18.46
N LEU A 361 11.07 8.42 18.30
CA LEU A 361 11.96 9.53 18.68
C LEU A 361 12.14 9.62 20.20
N CYS A 362 11.06 9.52 20.98
CA CYS A 362 11.12 9.54 22.45
C CYS A 362 11.84 8.33 23.07
N PHE A 363 11.92 7.20 22.37
CA PHE A 363 12.58 5.98 22.85
C PHE A 363 13.74 5.51 21.93
N THR A 364 14.41 6.44 21.24
CA THR A 364 15.56 6.15 20.36
C THR A 364 16.74 5.52 21.11
N CYS A 365 16.87 5.77 22.42
CA CYS A 365 17.81 5.10 23.31
C CYS A 365 17.10 4.51 24.54
N ILE A 366 17.65 3.41 25.06
CA ILE A 366 17.29 2.80 26.33
C ILE A 366 18.57 2.67 27.18
N PRO A 367 18.68 3.36 28.34
CA PRO A 367 17.72 4.34 28.88
C PRO A 367 17.71 5.67 28.10
N TYR A 368 16.63 6.44 28.25
CA TYR A 368 16.38 7.69 27.50
C TYR A 368 17.50 8.73 27.65
N GLN A 369 18.09 8.82 28.83
CA GLN A 369 19.16 9.75 29.18
C GLN A 369 20.40 9.63 28.27
N LYS A 370 20.67 8.46 27.69
CA LYS A 370 21.81 8.24 26.77
C LYS A 370 21.74 9.10 25.48
N ILE A 371 20.60 9.74 25.18
CA ILE A 371 20.47 10.69 24.06
C ILE A 371 21.35 11.93 24.24
N TRP A 372 21.60 12.37 25.47
CA TRP A 372 22.42 13.56 25.78
C TRP A 372 23.56 13.26 26.77
N ASP A 373 23.44 12.22 27.60
CA ASP A 373 24.47 11.80 28.55
C ASP A 373 25.15 10.52 28.05
N PHE A 374 26.28 10.70 27.34
CA PHE A 374 27.07 9.62 26.77
C PHE A 374 27.84 8.80 27.82
N THR A 375 27.78 9.15 29.12
CA THR A 375 28.42 8.39 30.20
C THR A 375 27.54 7.23 30.72
N ILE A 376 26.28 7.17 30.30
CA ILE A 376 25.33 6.14 30.78
C ILE A 376 25.36 4.90 29.87
N PRO A 377 25.49 3.68 30.42
CA PRO A 377 25.43 2.45 29.63
C PRO A 377 24.01 2.22 29.10
N GLY A 378 23.90 1.87 27.82
CA GLY A 378 22.61 1.74 27.13
C GLY A 378 22.74 1.47 25.64
N LYS A 379 21.63 1.09 25.01
CA LYS A 379 21.53 0.82 23.56
C LYS A 379 20.71 1.92 22.87
N CYS A 380 21.21 2.40 21.74
CA CYS A 380 20.55 3.37 20.88
C CYS A 380 20.35 2.80 19.48
N ILE A 381 19.29 3.23 18.79
CA ILE A 381 19.14 2.99 17.35
C ILE A 381 20.10 3.93 16.61
N LYS A 382 20.83 3.43 15.60
CA LYS A 382 21.70 4.25 14.76
C LYS A 382 20.87 5.28 13.98
N LYS A 383 20.98 6.54 14.38
CA LYS A 383 20.12 7.64 13.94
C LYS A 383 20.16 7.89 12.42
N SER A 384 21.35 7.99 11.83
CA SER A 384 21.55 8.28 10.40
C SER A 384 20.95 7.22 9.46
N GLU A 385 21.09 5.94 9.80
CA GLU A 385 20.51 4.83 9.03
C GLU A 385 18.97 4.90 9.00
N LEU A 386 18.35 5.24 10.13
CA LEU A 386 16.91 5.42 10.24
C LEU A 386 16.41 6.67 9.51
N GLU A 387 17.13 7.78 9.60
CA GLU A 387 16.75 9.07 8.99
C GLU A 387 16.83 9.05 7.45
N ILE A 388 17.89 8.45 6.87
CA ILE A 388 18.01 8.29 5.41
C ILE A 388 16.90 7.35 4.87
N THR A 389 16.60 6.28 5.61
CA THR A 389 15.50 5.35 5.28
C THR A 389 14.14 6.08 5.32
N SER A 390 13.88 6.88 6.36
CA SER A 390 12.67 7.70 6.49
C SER A 390 12.55 8.71 5.35
N ALA A 391 13.61 9.47 5.04
CA ALA A 391 13.61 10.47 3.98
C ALA A 391 13.29 9.85 2.61
N THR A 392 13.86 8.69 2.31
CA THR A 392 13.62 7.95 1.07
C THR A 392 12.16 7.48 0.94
N ILE A 393 11.58 6.92 2.02
CA ILE A 393 10.18 6.45 2.05
C ILE A 393 9.19 7.62 1.95
N HIS A 394 9.48 8.75 2.60
CA HIS A 394 8.66 9.96 2.52
C HIS A 394 8.64 10.54 1.10
N PHE A 395 9.80 10.74 0.48
CA PHE A 395 9.92 11.25 -0.89
C PHE A 395 9.13 10.39 -1.90
N ALA A 396 9.25 9.06 -1.80
CA ALA A 396 8.47 8.14 -2.63
C ALA A 396 6.95 8.25 -2.38
N SER A 397 6.55 8.47 -1.11
CA SER A 397 5.14 8.64 -0.74
C SER A 397 4.55 9.95 -1.26
N ASP A 398 5.30 11.05 -1.20
CA ASP A 398 4.84 12.36 -1.70
C ASP A 398 4.68 12.38 -3.22
N ILE A 399 5.56 11.69 -3.97
CA ILE A 399 5.36 11.46 -5.42
C ILE A 399 4.03 10.73 -5.68
N VAL A 400 3.74 9.67 -4.93
CA VAL A 400 2.48 8.90 -5.08
C VAL A 400 1.26 9.77 -4.73
N ILE A 401 1.36 10.60 -3.68
CA ILE A 401 0.31 11.56 -3.28
C ILE A 401 0.11 12.66 -4.33
N LEU A 402 1.16 13.13 -4.99
CA LEU A 402 1.10 14.13 -6.07
C LEU A 402 0.45 13.57 -7.35
N VAL A 403 0.76 12.31 -7.71
CA VAL A 403 0.31 11.68 -8.97
C VAL A 403 -1.11 11.12 -8.91
N LEU A 404 -1.48 10.40 -7.83
CA LEU A 404 -2.78 9.71 -7.74
C LEU A 404 -4.03 10.60 -7.99
N PRO A 405 -4.11 11.86 -7.48
CA PRO A 405 -5.27 12.71 -7.70
C PRO A 405 -5.44 13.17 -9.14
N GLN A 406 -4.34 13.35 -9.88
CA GLN A 406 -4.35 14.03 -11.20
C GLN A 406 -5.26 13.31 -12.20
N LYS A 407 -5.10 11.99 -12.35
CA LYS A 407 -5.92 11.18 -13.27
C LYS A 407 -7.43 11.30 -12.98
N VAL A 408 -7.80 11.51 -11.71
CA VAL A 408 -9.19 11.72 -11.28
C VAL A 408 -9.66 13.15 -11.58
N ILE A 409 -8.86 14.18 -11.23
CA ILE A 409 -9.18 15.60 -11.45
C ILE A 409 -9.43 15.89 -12.93
N TRP A 410 -8.60 15.36 -13.83
CA TRP A 410 -8.76 15.57 -15.27
C TRP A 410 -10.01 14.87 -15.82
N SER A 411 -10.40 13.71 -15.28
CA SER A 411 -11.62 12.97 -15.66
C SER A 411 -12.95 13.60 -15.21
N LEU A 412 -12.93 14.48 -14.20
CA LEU A 412 -14.15 15.09 -13.64
C LEU A 412 -14.80 16.11 -14.59
N HIS A 413 -16.13 16.11 -14.69
CA HIS A 413 -16.89 17.09 -15.47
C HIS A 413 -17.06 18.40 -14.68
N MET A 414 -16.08 19.30 -14.79
CA MET A 414 -16.05 20.60 -14.11
C MET A 414 -15.48 21.69 -15.04
N SER A 415 -15.92 22.94 -14.86
CA SER A 415 -15.42 24.07 -15.65
C SER A 415 -13.93 24.32 -15.43
N LEU A 416 -13.23 24.80 -16.46
CA LEU A 416 -11.77 24.92 -16.49
C LEU A 416 -11.21 25.72 -15.29
N LYS A 417 -11.86 26.83 -14.91
CA LYS A 417 -11.49 27.64 -13.73
C LYS A 417 -11.52 26.82 -12.42
N LYS A 418 -12.47 25.89 -12.26
CA LYS A 418 -12.54 24.99 -11.10
C LYS A 418 -11.51 23.87 -11.18
N LYS A 419 -11.24 23.29 -12.37
CA LYS A 419 -10.15 22.32 -12.56
C LYS A 419 -8.79 22.92 -12.21
N LEU A 420 -8.50 24.12 -12.72
CA LEU A 420 -7.25 24.84 -12.42
C LEU A 420 -7.14 25.18 -10.93
N GLY A 421 -8.20 25.69 -10.29
CA GLY A 421 -8.19 25.98 -8.86
C GLY A 421 -7.96 24.75 -7.97
N VAL A 422 -8.53 23.58 -8.32
CA VAL A 422 -8.26 22.33 -7.61
C VAL A 422 -6.85 21.81 -7.90
N SER A 423 -6.39 21.85 -9.16
CA SER A 423 -5.04 21.44 -9.54
C SER A 423 -3.97 22.28 -8.85
N PHE A 424 -4.19 23.59 -8.70
CA PHE A 424 -3.30 24.50 -7.98
C PHE A 424 -3.11 24.09 -6.51
N ILE A 425 -4.18 23.68 -5.82
CA ILE A 425 -4.09 23.14 -4.44
C ILE A 425 -3.21 21.88 -4.39
N PHE A 426 -3.30 21.00 -5.39
CA PHE A 426 -2.41 19.83 -5.49
C PHE A 426 -0.98 20.16 -5.96
N SER A 427 -0.76 21.28 -6.65
CA SER A 427 0.60 21.73 -7.01
C SER A 427 1.43 22.19 -5.82
N LEU A 428 0.82 22.46 -4.65
CA LEU A 428 1.55 22.58 -3.38
C LEU A 428 2.26 21.26 -2.99
N GLY A 429 1.83 20.12 -3.51
CA GLY A 429 2.55 18.84 -3.40
C GLY A 429 3.89 18.82 -4.15
N VAL A 430 4.11 19.72 -5.12
CA VAL A 430 5.43 19.89 -5.76
C VAL A 430 6.43 20.50 -4.76
N LEU A 431 5.97 21.41 -3.88
CA LEU A 431 6.78 21.96 -2.81
C LEU A 431 7.10 20.92 -1.72
N ALA A 432 6.15 20.02 -1.41
CA ALA A 432 6.40 18.86 -0.54
C ALA A 432 7.50 17.96 -1.15
N CYS A 433 7.35 17.54 -2.41
CA CYS A 433 8.36 16.73 -3.11
C CYS A 433 9.74 17.41 -3.16
N LEU A 434 9.79 18.71 -3.45
CA LEU A 434 11.04 19.48 -3.46
C LEU A 434 11.69 19.54 -2.07
N SER A 435 10.90 19.77 -1.02
CA SER A 435 11.38 19.77 0.36
C SER A 435 11.87 18.39 0.80
N ALA A 436 11.22 17.31 0.35
CA ALA A 436 11.65 15.93 0.63
C ALA A 436 12.98 15.57 -0.05
N VAL A 437 13.20 16.05 -1.30
CA VAL A 437 14.51 15.93 -1.98
C VAL A 437 15.58 16.70 -1.20
N LEU A 438 15.30 17.96 -0.85
CA LEU A 438 16.27 18.80 -0.14
C LEU A 438 16.57 18.27 1.27
N ARG A 439 15.57 17.72 1.97
CA ARG A 439 15.81 16.97 3.22
C ARG A 439 16.68 15.75 2.98
N LEU A 440 16.43 14.93 1.97
CA LEU A 440 17.23 13.73 1.69
C LEU A 440 18.70 14.11 1.44
N VAL A 441 18.96 15.15 0.64
CA VAL A 441 20.31 15.69 0.41
C VAL A 441 20.95 16.19 1.72
N SER A 442 20.27 17.04 2.49
CA SER A 442 20.79 17.53 3.78
C SER A 442 21.01 16.41 4.80
N THR A 443 20.21 15.35 4.76
CA THR A 443 20.34 14.18 5.67
C THR A 443 21.58 13.35 5.30
N ILE A 444 21.90 13.24 4.01
CA ILE A 444 23.14 12.61 3.54
C ILE A 444 24.34 13.46 3.99
N GLU A 445 24.30 14.78 3.78
CA GLU A 445 25.35 15.71 4.23
C GLU A 445 25.58 15.63 5.75
N TYR A 446 24.51 15.71 6.56
CA TYR A 446 24.51 15.51 8.01
C TYR A 446 25.09 14.14 8.45
N SER A 447 24.91 13.09 7.65
CA SER A 447 25.50 11.77 7.93
C SER A 447 27.01 11.73 7.74
N THR A 448 27.58 12.67 6.96
CA THR A 448 29.00 12.74 6.60
C THR A 448 29.77 13.89 7.24
N THR A 449 29.09 14.92 7.77
CA THR A 449 29.73 16.10 8.38
C THR A 449 30.11 15.87 9.85
N ASP A 450 31.30 16.34 10.21
CA ASP A 450 31.87 16.26 11.56
C ASP A 450 31.21 17.28 12.53
N ASP A 451 30.91 18.51 12.08
CA ASP A 451 30.06 19.46 12.84
C ASP A 451 28.57 19.12 12.73
N VAL A 452 28.16 18.22 13.63
CA VAL A 452 26.79 17.75 13.80
C VAL A 452 25.82 18.89 14.16
N THR A 453 26.29 19.90 14.89
CA THR A 453 25.46 20.97 15.47
C THR A 453 25.17 22.05 14.43
N TYR A 454 26.12 22.33 13.54
CA TYR A 454 25.89 23.20 12.39
C TYR A 454 25.01 22.52 11.33
N ALA A 455 25.30 21.27 10.96
CA ALA A 455 24.61 20.58 9.86
C ALA A 455 23.15 20.20 10.16
N VAL A 456 22.77 20.00 11.43
CA VAL A 456 21.40 19.57 11.80
C VAL A 456 20.32 20.62 11.50
N SER A 457 20.67 21.92 11.47
CA SER A 457 19.69 23.00 11.23
C SER A 457 19.03 22.89 9.84
N ALA A 458 19.81 22.55 8.81
CA ALA A 458 19.31 22.35 7.45
C ALA A 458 18.38 21.13 7.34
N VAL A 459 18.74 20.00 7.97
CA VAL A 459 17.89 18.79 8.02
C VAL A 459 16.54 19.10 8.68
N VAL A 460 16.57 19.81 9.81
CA VAL A 460 15.37 20.21 10.55
C VAL A 460 14.52 21.18 9.73
N LEU A 461 15.12 22.18 9.08
CA LEU A 461 14.41 23.15 8.24
C LEU A 461 13.62 22.48 7.10
N TRP A 462 14.26 21.58 6.34
CA TRP A 462 13.59 20.87 5.24
C TRP A 462 12.59 19.81 5.72
N ALA A 463 12.79 19.20 6.89
CA ALA A 463 11.78 18.34 7.52
C ALA A 463 10.51 19.13 7.92
N LEU A 464 10.67 20.32 8.49
CA LEU A 464 9.56 21.17 8.89
C LEU A 464 8.78 21.69 7.68
N ALA A 465 9.47 22.08 6.61
CA ALA A 465 8.85 22.49 5.35
C ALA A 465 8.08 21.32 4.69
N GLU A 466 8.67 20.12 4.61
CA GLU A 466 8.01 18.91 4.09
C GLU A 466 6.75 18.58 4.89
N MET A 467 6.86 18.45 6.22
CA MET A 467 5.73 18.15 7.10
C MET A 467 4.64 19.22 6.99
N THR A 468 5.00 20.50 6.92
CA THR A 468 4.03 21.59 6.80
C THR A 468 3.30 21.57 5.47
N CYS A 469 4.00 21.38 4.34
CA CYS A 469 3.38 21.19 3.04
C CYS A 469 2.44 19.96 3.05
N GLY A 470 2.87 18.84 3.62
CA GLY A 470 2.05 17.64 3.80
C GLY A 470 0.77 17.90 4.60
N PHE A 471 0.88 18.49 5.79
CA PHE A 471 -0.28 18.83 6.63
C PHE A 471 -1.21 19.87 5.96
N ILE A 472 -0.68 20.83 5.21
CA ILE A 472 -1.48 21.79 4.44
C ILE A 472 -2.25 21.09 3.31
N VAL A 473 -1.58 20.27 2.50
CA VAL A 473 -2.22 19.48 1.41
C VAL A 473 -3.28 18.52 1.97
N LEU A 474 -3.06 17.97 3.17
CA LEU A 474 -4.00 17.06 3.83
C LEU A 474 -5.19 17.75 4.51
N GLY A 475 -5.09 19.02 4.94
CA GLY A 475 -6.17 19.74 5.61
C GLY A 475 -6.94 20.72 4.71
N MET A 476 -6.28 21.34 3.73
CA MET A 476 -6.89 22.34 2.82
C MET A 476 -8.12 21.82 2.07
N PRO A 477 -8.21 20.55 1.61
CA PRO A 477 -9.44 20.02 0.99
C PRO A 477 -10.66 19.97 1.93
N THR A 478 -10.45 19.99 3.25
CA THR A 478 -11.52 20.02 4.25
C THR A 478 -11.85 21.42 4.77
N ALA A 479 -10.87 22.33 4.83
CA ALA A 479 -11.04 23.65 5.44
C ALA A 479 -12.20 24.49 4.85
N PRO A 480 -12.44 24.57 3.52
CA PRO A 480 -13.55 25.36 2.96
C PRO A 480 -14.94 25.00 3.51
N LYS A 481 -15.22 23.71 3.74
CA LYS A 481 -16.51 23.30 4.32
C LYS A 481 -16.66 23.77 5.76
N VAL A 482 -15.64 23.50 6.58
CA VAL A 482 -15.62 23.90 8.00
C VAL A 482 -15.78 25.41 8.15
N LEU A 483 -15.06 26.19 7.34
CA LEU A 483 -15.06 27.65 7.39
C LEU A 483 -16.39 28.28 6.91
N LEU A 484 -17.11 27.60 6.02
CA LEU A 484 -18.46 27.99 5.59
C LEU A 484 -19.51 27.63 6.66
N GLU A 485 -19.49 26.38 7.15
CA GLU A 485 -20.46 25.87 8.13
C GLU A 485 -20.34 26.58 9.49
N THR A 486 -19.13 26.90 9.96
CA THR A 486 -18.91 27.56 11.27
C THR A 486 -19.13 29.08 11.27
N ARG A 487 -19.41 29.70 10.10
CA ARG A 487 -19.45 31.16 9.91
C ARG A 487 -18.16 31.90 10.36
N LEU A 488 -17.04 31.19 10.56
CA LEU A 488 -15.81 31.78 11.10
C LEU A 488 -15.27 32.91 10.22
N ILE A 489 -15.38 32.77 8.90
CA ILE A 489 -14.96 33.79 7.93
C ILE A 489 -15.70 35.12 8.14
N SER A 490 -17.00 35.14 8.46
CA SER A 490 -17.70 36.41 8.64
C SER A 490 -17.28 37.14 9.92
N ARG A 491 -17.01 36.40 11.00
CA ARG A 491 -16.43 36.95 12.24
C ARG A 491 -15.03 37.52 12.02
N ILE A 492 -14.16 36.82 11.31
CA ILE A 492 -12.83 37.33 10.93
C ILE A 492 -12.98 38.58 10.05
N LYS A 493 -13.92 38.60 9.09
CA LYS A 493 -14.16 39.76 8.23
C LYS A 493 -14.66 40.99 9.00
N SER A 494 -15.50 40.81 10.02
CA SER A 494 -15.90 41.91 10.92
C SER A 494 -14.72 42.40 11.77
N SER A 495 -13.90 41.50 12.33
CA SER A 495 -12.74 41.87 13.16
C SER A 495 -11.63 42.55 12.36
N PHE A 496 -11.40 42.15 11.11
CA PHE A 496 -10.44 42.82 10.24
C PHE A 496 -10.95 44.21 9.82
N LYS A 497 -12.26 44.36 9.59
CA LYS A 497 -12.89 45.66 9.30
C LYS A 497 -12.86 46.62 10.50
N SER A 498 -12.76 46.13 11.74
CA SER A 498 -12.48 46.97 12.92
C SER A 498 -10.98 47.26 13.14
N TRP A 499 -10.07 46.55 12.47
CA TRP A 499 -8.62 46.81 12.57
C TRP A 499 -8.14 47.76 11.48
N THR A 500 -8.66 47.63 10.25
CA THR A 500 -8.54 48.66 9.19
C THR A 500 -9.53 49.80 9.45
N GLY A 501 -9.35 50.50 10.58
CA GLY A 501 -10.18 51.65 10.95
C GLY A 501 -10.07 52.77 9.93
N SER A 502 -11.19 53.12 9.29
CA SER A 502 -11.26 54.25 8.37
C SER A 502 -11.34 55.56 9.15
N ASN A 503 -10.23 56.27 9.29
CA ASN A 503 -10.24 57.67 9.71
C ASN A 503 -10.84 58.53 8.59
N GLN A 504 -12.16 58.71 8.60
CA GLN A 504 -12.85 59.84 7.98
C GLN A 504 -14.29 59.92 8.53
N ASP A 505 -14.49 60.83 9.48
CA ASP A 505 -15.81 61.41 9.76
C ASP A 505 -15.80 62.87 9.28
N GLU A 506 -16.95 63.29 8.74
CA GLU A 506 -17.40 64.67 8.42
C GLU A 506 -16.39 65.66 7.77
N SER A 507 -16.66 66.22 6.59
CA SER A 507 -17.76 67.19 6.49
C SER A 507 -18.19 67.57 5.05
N LYS A 508 -19.50 67.81 4.90
CA LYS A 508 -20.18 68.83 4.05
C LYS A 508 -19.98 68.88 2.52
N ASN A 509 -21.14 69.03 1.85
CA ASN A 509 -21.40 69.57 0.49
C ASN A 509 -20.36 70.62 0.03
N THR A 510 -20.02 70.77 -1.26
CA THR A 510 -20.91 70.98 -2.43
C THR A 510 -20.20 70.75 -3.78
N GLY A 511 -20.96 70.51 -4.86
CA GLY A 511 -20.67 71.14 -6.16
C GLY A 511 -20.08 70.29 -7.31
N LEU A 512 -20.90 70.13 -8.36
CA LEU A 512 -20.59 70.35 -9.79
C LEU A 512 -19.34 69.76 -10.49
N SER A 513 -19.66 68.98 -11.53
CA SER A 513 -19.10 69.00 -12.91
C SER A 513 -17.75 68.31 -13.30
N GLU A 514 -17.89 67.51 -14.37
CA GLU A 514 -17.07 67.49 -15.60
C GLU A 514 -15.68 66.82 -15.75
N ALA A 515 -15.48 66.40 -17.01
CA ALA A 515 -14.23 66.40 -17.80
C ALA A 515 -13.03 65.49 -17.44
N SER A 516 -13.14 64.23 -17.87
CA SER A 516 -12.31 63.64 -18.94
C SER A 516 -10.76 63.46 -18.84
N LYS A 517 -10.30 62.36 -19.47
CA LYS A 517 -9.02 62.20 -20.22
C LYS A 517 -7.65 62.19 -19.50
N SER A 518 -6.99 61.03 -19.69
CA SER A 518 -5.66 60.90 -20.35
C SER A 518 -4.35 61.28 -19.62
N SER A 519 -3.68 60.24 -19.09
CA SER A 519 -2.26 59.87 -19.33
C SER A 519 -1.08 60.78 -18.96
N LYS A 520 0.04 60.12 -18.59
CA LYS A 520 1.46 60.54 -18.64
C LYS A 520 2.01 61.45 -17.52
N THR A 521 2.78 60.80 -16.64
CA THR A 521 4.15 61.15 -16.19
C THR A 521 4.53 62.61 -15.89
N ALA A 522 4.92 62.87 -14.64
CA ALA A 522 6.18 63.53 -14.30
C ALA A 522 6.63 63.15 -12.88
N ASN A 523 7.95 63.14 -12.62
CA ASN A 523 8.51 63.04 -11.26
C ASN A 523 8.67 64.44 -10.64
N SER A 524 8.75 64.50 -9.31
CA SER A 524 9.28 65.65 -8.58
C SER A 524 10.49 65.21 -7.73
N TYR A 525 11.46 66.10 -7.57
CA TYR A 525 12.70 65.89 -6.81
C TYR A 525 12.76 66.85 -5.63
N HIS A 526 13.49 66.47 -4.57
CA HIS A 526 14.55 67.32 -4.04
C HIS A 526 15.57 66.51 -3.24
N LYS A 527 16.82 66.99 -3.23
CA LYS A 527 17.92 66.56 -2.37
C LYS A 527 18.69 67.84 -1.97
N ILE A 528 19.36 67.82 -0.82
CA ILE A 528 20.28 68.88 -0.39
C ILE A 528 21.72 68.34 -0.49
N ASN A 529 22.65 69.22 -0.84
CA ASN A 529 24.07 68.94 -1.04
C ASN A 529 24.86 69.06 0.31
N ASP A 530 26.19 69.13 0.43
CA ASP A 530 27.26 69.38 -0.55
C ASP A 530 28.66 68.90 -0.08
N SER A 531 29.67 69.18 -0.92
CA SER A 531 31.14 69.04 -0.78
C SER A 531 31.81 67.79 -1.40
N GLY A 532 32.88 68.01 -2.20
CA GLY A 532 33.83 66.96 -2.63
C GLY A 532 33.96 66.67 -4.15
N VAL A 533 34.17 67.67 -5.01
CA VAL A 533 34.48 67.54 -6.46
C VAL A 533 35.93 68.05 -6.68
N PRO A 534 36.87 67.41 -7.42
CA PRO A 534 36.82 67.12 -8.88
C PRO A 534 37.53 65.81 -9.36
N LEU A 535 37.61 65.39 -10.65
CA LEU A 535 36.82 65.54 -11.90
C LEU A 535 37.35 64.55 -12.99
N ARG A 536 36.47 64.03 -13.87
CA ARG A 536 36.72 63.66 -15.31
C ARG A 536 37.69 62.48 -15.63
N ASN A 537 37.61 61.78 -16.77
CA ASN A 537 36.63 61.67 -17.87
C ASN A 537 36.35 60.16 -18.10
N LEU A 538 35.16 59.62 -18.40
CA LEU A 538 34.15 59.88 -19.45
C LEU A 538 34.49 59.37 -20.87
N LYS A 539 33.72 58.35 -21.29
CA LYS A 539 33.48 57.84 -22.68
C LYS A 539 34.67 57.07 -23.32
N SER A 540 34.45 56.14 -24.26
CA SER A 540 33.21 55.76 -24.97
C SER A 540 33.03 54.24 -25.14
N LEU A 541 31.90 53.87 -25.76
CA LEU A 541 31.68 52.64 -26.55
C LEU A 541 32.86 52.42 -27.55
N ASP A 542 33.14 51.24 -28.10
CA ASP A 542 32.20 50.37 -28.86
C ASP A 542 32.61 48.88 -28.93
N SER A 543 32.04 48.14 -29.90
CA SER A 543 32.07 46.68 -30.04
C SER A 543 33.33 46.05 -30.65
N SER A 544 33.39 44.71 -30.54
CA SER A 544 33.86 43.74 -31.53
C SER A 544 35.35 43.63 -31.93
N GLU A 545 35.83 42.38 -31.81
CA GLU A 545 36.74 41.65 -32.72
C GLU A 545 38.26 41.92 -32.80
N SER A 546 38.93 40.78 -33.05
CA SER A 546 40.17 40.61 -33.83
C SER A 546 41.54 40.82 -33.17
N THR A 547 42.56 40.31 -33.88
CA THR A 547 43.92 40.00 -33.41
C THR A 547 44.99 40.87 -34.08
N GLU A 548 46.21 40.81 -33.52
CA GLU A 548 47.40 41.60 -33.91
C GLU A 548 47.30 43.09 -33.53
N ARG A 549 48.37 43.79 -33.11
CA ARG A 549 49.81 43.58 -33.34
C ARG A 549 50.64 43.98 -32.12
N LEU A 550 51.78 43.33 -31.92
CA LEU A 550 53.09 43.91 -32.30
C LEU A 550 54.21 42.88 -32.13
N ARG A 551 54.99 42.69 -33.20
CA ARG A 551 56.37 42.17 -33.14
C ARG A 551 57.29 43.38 -33.04
N ASP A 552 58.47 43.22 -32.43
CA ASP A 552 59.75 43.32 -33.15
C ASP A 552 60.97 43.15 -32.22
N PHE A 553 62.08 42.66 -32.80
CA PHE A 553 63.44 42.47 -32.26
C PHE A 553 63.55 41.70 -30.91
N VAL A 554 64.22 40.55 -30.85
CA VAL A 554 65.69 40.41 -30.95
C VAL A 554 66.12 39.13 -31.73
N THR A 555 67.37 39.14 -32.20
CA THR A 555 68.03 38.22 -33.14
C THR A 555 68.18 36.74 -32.73
N LYS A 556 68.12 35.83 -33.72
CA LYS A 556 68.83 34.53 -33.70
C LYS A 556 70.35 34.74 -33.53
N PRO A 557 71.07 33.80 -32.92
CA PRO A 557 71.94 32.93 -33.74
C PRO A 557 71.44 31.48 -33.83
N GLU A 558 72.20 30.63 -34.53
CA GLU A 558 71.87 29.23 -34.79
C GLU A 558 72.62 28.26 -33.85
N ASN A 559 72.15 27.01 -33.79
CA ASN A 559 72.78 25.86 -33.14
C ASN A 559 73.03 25.96 -31.61
N SER A 560 71.98 25.74 -30.81
CA SER A 560 72.12 25.02 -29.54
C SER A 560 70.87 24.17 -29.24
N ILE A 561 71.08 22.96 -28.72
CA ILE A 561 70.00 22.10 -28.20
C ILE A 561 69.92 22.35 -26.70
N ILE A 562 68.77 22.85 -26.22
CA ILE A 562 68.52 23.11 -24.81
C ILE A 562 67.25 22.37 -24.38
N ARG A 563 67.36 21.52 -23.34
CA ARG A 563 66.22 20.84 -22.72
C ARG A 563 65.37 21.85 -21.96
N THR A 564 64.09 21.96 -22.29
CA THR A 564 63.12 22.73 -21.50
C THR A 564 62.70 21.95 -20.25
N THR A 565 63.16 22.35 -19.08
CA THR A 565 62.62 21.84 -17.80
C THR A 565 61.35 22.64 -17.47
N GLN A 566 60.18 22.03 -17.63
CA GLN A 566 58.90 22.67 -17.37
C GLN A 566 58.49 22.48 -15.90
N LEU A 567 58.73 23.49 -15.06
CA LEU A 567 58.24 23.53 -13.69
C LEU A 567 56.74 23.85 -13.68
N SER A 568 55.91 22.88 -13.31
CA SER A 568 54.49 23.06 -13.03
C SER A 568 54.25 22.95 -11.53
N THR A 569 53.82 24.04 -10.90
CA THR A 569 53.34 24.05 -9.51
C THR A 569 51.86 23.68 -9.48
N SER A 570 51.53 22.48 -9.00
CA SER A 570 50.17 22.14 -8.56
C SER A 570 49.98 22.57 -7.11
N GLU A 571 48.89 23.29 -6.82
CA GLU A 571 48.47 23.57 -5.44
C GLU A 571 47.70 22.34 -4.91
N ASP A 572 48.39 21.50 -4.14
CA ASP A 572 47.84 20.24 -3.61
C ASP A 572 46.83 20.48 -2.45
N TYR A 573 45.60 20.82 -2.83
CA TYR A 573 44.45 21.05 -1.93
C TYR A 573 44.14 19.91 -0.94
N ASP A 574 44.64 18.69 -1.17
CA ASP A 574 44.47 17.55 -0.26
C ASP A 574 45.50 17.51 0.88
N TYR A 575 46.69 18.11 0.73
CA TYR A 575 47.75 18.01 1.74
C TYR A 575 47.39 18.75 3.03
N GLU A 576 46.95 20.01 2.92
CA GLU A 576 46.54 20.81 4.08
C GLU A 576 45.37 20.15 4.82
N ARG A 577 44.38 19.64 4.08
CA ARG A 577 43.24 18.88 4.63
C ARG A 577 43.67 17.68 5.45
N GLN A 578 44.67 16.92 4.96
CA GLN A 578 45.14 15.75 5.67
C GLN A 578 45.97 16.11 6.91
N VAL A 579 46.79 17.17 6.86
CA VAL A 579 47.51 17.69 8.05
C VAL A 579 46.53 18.21 9.11
N GLN A 580 45.48 18.92 8.70
CA GLN A 580 44.44 19.45 9.59
C GLN A 580 43.64 18.33 10.27
N TYR A 581 43.33 17.25 9.54
CA TYR A 581 42.69 16.05 10.11
C TYR A 581 43.58 15.32 11.12
N ASP A 582 44.88 15.20 10.81
CA ASP A 582 45.89 14.61 11.69
C ASP A 582 46.11 15.41 12.99
N GLN A 583 45.89 16.74 12.95
CA GLN A 583 45.85 17.58 14.15
C GLN A 583 44.54 17.40 14.93
N LEU A 584 43.40 17.30 14.25
CA LEU A 584 42.09 17.07 14.86
C LEU A 584 42.06 15.79 15.71
N GLN A 585 42.56 14.66 15.18
CA GLN A 585 42.61 13.39 15.92
C GLN A 585 43.53 13.44 17.15
N ARG A 586 44.57 14.29 17.16
CA ARG A 586 45.46 14.47 18.33
C ARG A 586 44.81 15.30 19.44
N GLN A 587 43.88 16.19 19.09
CA GLN A 587 43.14 17.03 20.04
C GLN A 587 41.86 16.33 20.54
N HIS A 588 41.24 15.48 19.72
CA HIS A 588 40.00 14.78 20.03
C HIS A 588 40.08 13.28 19.64
N PRO A 589 40.82 12.43 20.38
CA PRO A 589 41.03 11.01 20.02
C PRO A 589 39.77 10.12 20.06
N TRP A 590 38.64 10.64 20.56
CA TRP A 590 37.30 10.05 20.47
C TRP A 590 36.56 10.40 19.15
N HIS A 591 37.13 11.28 18.32
CA HIS A 591 36.53 11.72 17.06
C HIS A 591 36.73 10.68 15.94
N GLN A 592 35.73 9.81 15.78
CA GLN A 592 35.70 8.74 14.79
C GLN A 592 35.08 9.19 13.46
N LYS A 593 35.77 8.93 12.34
CA LYS A 593 35.33 9.30 10.99
C LYS A 593 33.98 8.67 10.64
N ARG A 594 32.98 9.48 10.32
CA ARG A 594 31.67 9.00 9.86
C ARG A 594 31.75 8.51 8.41
N SER A 595 31.63 7.20 8.22
CA SER A 595 31.44 6.58 6.91
C SER A 595 29.94 6.43 6.60
N LEU A 596 29.59 6.43 5.30
CA LEU A 596 28.24 6.10 4.86
C LEU A 596 27.87 4.69 5.35
N PRO A 597 26.74 4.53 6.07
CA PRO A 597 26.43 3.26 6.72
C PRO A 597 25.92 2.20 5.74
N ALA A 598 26.56 1.04 5.73
CA ALA A 598 26.15 -0.12 4.95
C ALA A 598 25.09 -0.97 5.71
N MET A 599 23.89 -0.44 5.93
CA MET A 599 22.73 -1.26 6.31
C MET A 599 22.05 -1.82 5.05
N SER A 600 21.51 -3.04 5.11
CA SER A 600 20.57 -3.49 4.08
C SER A 600 19.26 -2.69 4.17
N VAL A 601 18.70 -2.29 3.02
CA VAL A 601 17.40 -1.60 2.97
C VAL A 601 16.27 -2.45 3.59
N LEU A 602 16.44 -3.77 3.61
CA LEU A 602 15.49 -4.73 4.18
C LEU A 602 15.36 -4.59 5.71
N ASP A 603 16.44 -4.26 6.42
CA ASP A 603 16.42 -4.12 7.89
C ASP A 603 15.66 -2.86 8.32
N GLY A 604 15.89 -1.74 7.64
CA GLY A 604 15.13 -0.50 7.84
C GLY A 604 13.64 -0.68 7.52
N VAL A 605 13.31 -1.36 6.42
CA VAL A 605 11.92 -1.72 6.05
C VAL A 605 11.29 -2.65 7.10
N SER A 606 12.03 -3.65 7.59
CA SER A 606 11.60 -4.57 8.65
C SER A 606 11.26 -3.85 9.97
N LEU A 607 12.06 -2.84 10.35
CA LEU A 607 11.80 -2.02 11.53
C LEU A 607 10.56 -1.14 11.35
N MET A 608 10.44 -0.45 10.22
CA MET A 608 9.27 0.39 9.89
C MET A 608 7.97 -0.42 9.84
N ALA A 609 7.99 -1.64 9.28
CA ALA A 609 6.83 -2.52 9.23
C ALA A 609 6.33 -2.92 10.63
N LYS A 610 7.23 -3.17 11.59
CA LYS A 610 6.88 -3.50 12.98
C LYS A 610 6.17 -2.34 13.69
N TYR A 611 6.72 -1.12 13.56
CA TYR A 611 6.08 0.08 14.13
C TYR A 611 4.74 0.39 13.46
N PHE A 612 4.65 0.28 12.14
CA PHE A 612 3.39 0.46 11.41
C PHE A 612 2.31 -0.54 11.86
N ALA A 613 2.67 -1.81 12.04
CA ALA A 613 1.76 -2.84 12.54
C ALA A 613 1.29 -2.56 13.98
N GLY A 614 2.22 -2.28 14.89
CA GLY A 614 1.90 -1.97 16.29
C GLY A 614 1.00 -0.74 16.43
N ALA A 615 1.28 0.33 15.67
CA ALA A 615 0.47 1.54 15.69
C ALA A 615 -0.91 1.33 15.04
N THR A 616 -0.99 0.55 13.95
CA THR A 616 -2.28 0.15 13.34
C THR A 616 -3.15 -0.63 14.33
N VAL A 617 -2.56 -1.55 15.09
CA VAL A 617 -3.24 -2.27 16.18
C VAL A 617 -3.74 -1.30 17.26
N THR A 618 -2.86 -0.38 17.72
CA THR A 618 -3.23 0.64 18.72
C THR A 618 -4.38 1.53 18.25
N TYR A 619 -4.37 2.00 17.00
CA TYR A 619 -5.49 2.76 16.42
C TYR A 619 -6.80 1.97 16.41
N TRP A 620 -6.77 0.69 16.01
CA TRP A 620 -7.97 -0.14 16.03
C TRP A 620 -8.48 -0.39 17.46
N LEU A 621 -7.58 -0.61 18.43
CA LEU A 621 -7.94 -0.72 19.85
C LEU A 621 -8.61 0.56 20.36
N VAL A 622 -8.06 1.74 20.06
CA VAL A 622 -8.66 3.04 20.42
C VAL A 622 -10.02 3.24 19.76
N VAL A 623 -10.17 2.89 18.47
CA VAL A 623 -11.45 2.97 17.76
C VAL A 623 -12.48 1.99 18.32
N PHE A 624 -12.09 0.78 18.71
CA PHE A 624 -13.00 -0.19 19.33
C PHE A 624 -13.39 0.21 20.75
N ALA A 625 -12.45 0.70 21.57
CA ALA A 625 -12.76 1.26 22.89
C ALA A 625 -13.73 2.45 22.80
N TYR A 626 -13.50 3.39 21.87
CA TYR A 626 -14.43 4.49 21.59
C TYR A 626 -15.81 3.97 21.16
N ARG A 627 -15.88 3.02 20.21
CA ARG A 627 -17.15 2.46 19.69
C ARG A 627 -17.95 1.68 20.73
N ALA A 628 -17.27 1.03 21.68
CA ALA A 628 -17.89 0.33 22.79
C ALA A 628 -18.38 1.29 23.89
N LEU A 629 -17.52 2.19 24.37
CA LEU A 629 -17.73 2.97 25.60
C LEU A 629 -18.31 4.37 25.33
N LEU A 630 -17.64 5.16 24.50
CA LEU A 630 -17.87 6.61 24.35
C LEU A 630 -18.78 6.99 23.17
N HIS A 631 -19.16 6.01 22.35
CA HIS A 631 -20.01 6.24 21.18
C HIS A 631 -21.39 6.80 21.59
N PRO A 632 -22.02 7.70 20.81
CA PRO A 632 -23.39 8.15 21.05
C PRO A 632 -24.47 7.04 21.09
N LEU A 633 -24.08 5.82 20.68
CA LEU A 633 -24.91 4.61 20.71
C LEU A 633 -24.39 3.51 21.66
N SER A 634 -23.43 3.79 22.55
CA SER A 634 -22.90 2.79 23.50
C SER A 634 -23.99 2.20 24.41
N LYS A 635 -24.93 3.07 24.85
CA LYS A 635 -26.09 2.72 25.68
C LYS A 635 -27.08 1.71 25.08
N TYR A 636 -27.08 1.52 23.74
CA TYR A 636 -28.03 0.59 23.11
C TYR A 636 -27.53 -0.86 23.22
N PRO A 637 -28.41 -1.83 23.49
CA PRO A 637 -28.04 -3.23 23.59
C PRO A 637 -27.81 -3.83 22.19
N GLY A 638 -27.34 -5.08 22.15
CA GLY A 638 -26.97 -5.78 20.92
C GLY A 638 -25.59 -6.46 21.00
N PRO A 639 -25.29 -7.36 20.06
CA PRO A 639 -24.10 -8.20 20.08
C PRO A 639 -22.79 -7.41 20.16
N PHE A 640 -21.83 -7.86 20.96
CA PHE A 640 -20.59 -7.11 21.21
C PHE A 640 -19.82 -6.74 19.93
N VAL A 641 -19.63 -7.71 19.02
CA VAL A 641 -18.96 -7.50 17.71
C VAL A 641 -19.70 -6.45 16.86
N ALA A 642 -21.03 -6.42 16.93
CA ALA A 642 -21.87 -5.46 16.20
C ALA A 642 -21.66 -4.02 16.70
N LYS A 643 -21.37 -3.82 17.98
CA LYS A 643 -21.00 -2.49 18.52
C LYS A 643 -19.65 -2.00 17.98
N LEU A 644 -18.75 -2.92 17.60
CA LEU A 644 -17.39 -2.62 17.13
C LEU A 644 -17.26 -2.45 15.61
N THR A 645 -17.95 -3.25 14.79
CA THR A 645 -17.77 -3.29 13.33
C THR A 645 -19.05 -3.56 12.53
N GLU A 646 -19.13 -2.96 11.34
CA GLU A 646 -20.14 -3.26 10.31
C GLU A 646 -20.03 -4.71 9.78
N GLY A 647 -18.85 -5.33 9.95
CA GLY A 647 -18.61 -6.71 9.51
C GLY A 647 -19.51 -7.75 10.16
N TYR A 648 -20.14 -7.45 11.31
CA TYR A 648 -21.19 -8.30 11.88
C TYR A 648 -22.39 -8.45 10.94
N ALA A 649 -23.00 -7.33 10.53
CA ALA A 649 -24.12 -7.33 9.59
C ALA A 649 -23.69 -7.80 8.20
N GLY A 650 -22.50 -7.43 7.74
CA GLY A 650 -21.93 -7.90 6.46
C GLY A 650 -21.74 -9.42 6.39
N PHE A 651 -21.26 -10.04 7.47
CA PHE A 651 -21.08 -11.50 7.56
C PHE A 651 -22.42 -12.24 7.47
N PHE A 652 -23.42 -11.84 8.26
CA PHE A 652 -24.74 -12.50 8.22
C PHE A 652 -25.55 -12.21 6.95
N ALA A 653 -25.30 -11.09 6.26
CA ALA A 653 -25.80 -10.86 4.90
C ALA A 653 -25.11 -11.77 3.86
N GLY A 654 -23.79 -11.98 3.98
CA GLY A 654 -23.07 -12.96 3.16
C GLY A 654 -23.54 -14.40 3.36
N LEU A 655 -24.06 -14.73 4.55
CA LEU A 655 -24.73 -16.00 4.86
C LEU A 655 -26.24 -16.00 4.56
N GLN A 656 -26.79 -14.95 3.93
CA GLN A 656 -28.22 -14.78 3.60
C GLN A 656 -29.18 -14.96 4.80
N ARG A 657 -28.71 -14.63 6.01
CA ARG A 657 -29.34 -14.91 7.31
C ARG A 657 -29.50 -13.65 8.19
N LEU A 658 -29.30 -12.44 7.65
CA LEU A 658 -29.31 -11.21 8.46
C LEU A 658 -30.68 -10.94 9.11
N HIS A 659 -31.79 -11.17 8.41
CA HIS A 659 -33.13 -11.19 9.01
C HIS A 659 -33.24 -12.13 10.24
N LEU A 660 -32.84 -13.41 10.12
CA LEU A 660 -32.95 -14.40 11.21
C LEU A 660 -32.12 -14.02 12.44
N ILE A 661 -30.88 -13.59 12.25
CA ILE A 661 -30.04 -13.16 13.38
C ILE A 661 -30.56 -11.84 13.98
N THR A 662 -31.16 -10.95 13.18
CA THR A 662 -31.77 -9.71 13.68
C THR A 662 -33.01 -9.99 14.53
N TYR A 663 -33.86 -10.94 14.12
CA TYR A 663 -34.96 -11.44 14.94
C TYR A 663 -34.46 -12.06 16.25
N LYS A 664 -33.45 -12.93 16.21
CA LYS A 664 -32.82 -13.47 17.43
C LYS A 664 -32.27 -12.34 18.32
N ASN A 665 -31.61 -11.34 17.75
CA ASN A 665 -31.11 -10.20 18.52
C ASN A 665 -32.25 -9.43 19.19
N HIS A 666 -33.43 -9.29 18.56
CA HIS A 666 -34.60 -8.69 19.21
C HIS A 666 -35.17 -9.54 20.34
N GLN A 667 -35.11 -10.88 20.25
CA GLN A 667 -35.45 -11.78 21.35
C GLN A 667 -34.45 -11.70 22.53
N GLU A 668 -33.16 -11.46 22.23
CA GLU A 668 -32.06 -11.44 23.22
C GLU A 668 -31.84 -10.05 23.86
N TYR A 669 -32.14 -8.97 23.14
CA TYR A 669 -31.83 -7.58 23.53
C TYR A 669 -33.03 -6.61 23.53
N GLY A 670 -34.22 -7.08 23.15
CA GLY A 670 -35.47 -6.28 23.14
C GLY A 670 -35.69 -5.44 21.89
N ASN A 671 -36.65 -4.51 21.96
CA ASN A 671 -37.21 -3.83 20.78
C ASN A 671 -36.27 -2.88 20.03
N VAL A 672 -35.10 -2.51 20.57
CA VAL A 672 -34.13 -1.62 19.90
C VAL A 672 -32.71 -2.18 20.01
N VAL A 673 -32.09 -2.50 18.85
CA VAL A 673 -30.82 -3.26 18.78
C VAL A 673 -29.79 -2.54 17.93
N ARG A 674 -28.54 -2.44 18.43
CA ARG A 674 -27.39 -1.91 17.69
C ARG A 674 -26.67 -3.01 16.89
N ILE A 675 -26.99 -3.17 15.60
CA ILE A 675 -26.40 -4.22 14.74
C ILE A 675 -25.13 -3.82 13.98
N ALA A 676 -24.74 -2.54 14.05
CA ALA A 676 -23.46 -2.02 13.57
C ALA A 676 -23.13 -0.71 14.33
N PRO A 677 -21.88 -0.19 14.30
CA PRO A 677 -21.49 0.95 15.14
C PRO A 677 -22.40 2.17 15.06
N ASN A 678 -22.89 2.49 13.85
CA ASN A 678 -23.78 3.62 13.52
C ASN A 678 -25.21 3.19 13.11
N ARG A 679 -25.66 1.97 13.46
CA ARG A 679 -26.99 1.46 13.04
C ARG A 679 -27.82 0.95 14.21
N LEU A 680 -29.09 1.36 14.26
CA LEU A 680 -30.12 0.79 15.13
C LEU A 680 -31.21 0.12 14.30
N VAL A 681 -31.69 -1.02 14.76
CA VAL A 681 -32.90 -1.68 14.27
C VAL A 681 -33.96 -1.63 15.35
N PHE A 682 -35.21 -1.37 14.95
CA PHE A 682 -36.38 -1.33 15.82
C PHE A 682 -37.36 -2.45 15.47
N ASN A 683 -38.16 -2.89 16.45
CA ASN A 683 -39.13 -3.98 16.31
C ASN A 683 -40.57 -3.60 16.72
N SER A 684 -40.96 -2.34 16.48
CA SER A 684 -42.28 -1.81 16.84
C SER A 684 -42.98 -1.16 15.65
N ALA A 685 -44.33 -1.22 15.63
CA ALA A 685 -45.13 -0.49 14.65
C ALA A 685 -44.97 1.03 14.82
N LYS A 686 -44.73 1.52 16.04
CA LYS A 686 -44.40 2.93 16.26
C LYS A 686 -43.12 3.37 15.55
N ALA A 687 -42.03 2.59 15.68
CA ALA A 687 -40.79 2.89 14.97
C ALA A 687 -40.96 2.82 13.44
N LEU A 688 -41.87 1.97 12.94
CA LEU A 688 -42.21 1.91 11.51
C LEU A 688 -42.73 3.27 11.03
N HIS A 689 -43.76 3.82 11.69
CA HIS A 689 -44.32 5.13 11.34
C HIS A 689 -43.32 6.29 11.58
N ASP A 690 -42.68 6.35 12.75
CA ASP A 690 -41.70 7.39 13.12
C ASP A 690 -40.52 7.49 12.13
N ILE A 691 -40.18 6.40 11.43
CA ILE A 691 -39.11 6.31 10.43
C ILE A 691 -39.62 6.53 8.98
N TYR A 692 -40.67 5.83 8.56
CA TYR A 692 -41.00 5.66 7.14
C TYR A 692 -42.04 6.65 6.60
N ASP A 693 -42.92 7.20 7.45
CA ASP A 693 -43.84 8.28 7.09
C ASP A 693 -43.20 9.68 7.29
N ASN A 694 -41.97 9.73 7.80
CA ASN A 694 -41.31 10.96 8.24
C ASN A 694 -40.60 11.70 7.09
N ASP A 695 -41.15 12.85 6.68
CA ASP A 695 -40.60 13.69 5.60
C ASP A 695 -39.21 14.28 5.87
N ARG A 696 -38.74 14.31 7.13
CA ARG A 696 -37.36 14.73 7.47
C ARG A 696 -36.31 13.66 7.14
N VAL A 697 -36.74 12.42 6.98
CA VAL A 697 -35.89 11.24 6.81
C VAL A 697 -35.68 10.92 5.32
N VAL A 698 -34.57 10.29 4.95
CA VAL A 698 -34.26 9.85 3.57
C VAL A 698 -33.77 8.40 3.52
N LYS A 699 -33.75 7.80 2.32
CA LYS A 699 -33.00 6.55 2.07
C LYS A 699 -31.53 6.80 2.40
N SER A 700 -30.91 5.86 3.12
CA SER A 700 -29.52 6.00 3.53
C SER A 700 -28.54 5.95 2.34
N ARG A 701 -27.37 6.58 2.48
CA ARG A 701 -26.28 6.56 1.49
C ARG A 701 -25.83 5.17 1.03
N VAL A 702 -26.16 4.12 1.78
CA VAL A 702 -25.90 2.72 1.39
C VAL A 702 -26.63 2.31 0.11
N TYR A 703 -27.77 2.93 -0.23
CA TYR A 703 -28.51 2.64 -1.47
C TYR A 703 -27.75 3.05 -2.75
N LEU A 704 -26.66 3.84 -2.65
CA LEU A 704 -25.84 4.19 -3.80
C LEU A 704 -24.98 3.04 -4.33
N VAL A 705 -24.84 1.92 -3.60
CA VAL A 705 -24.14 0.73 -4.14
C VAL A 705 -24.94 0.08 -5.27
N THR A 706 -26.27 0.25 -5.29
CA THR A 706 -27.18 -0.39 -6.26
C THR A 706 -27.38 0.44 -7.54
N LEU A 707 -26.50 1.42 -7.82
CA LEU A 707 -26.50 2.16 -9.09
C LEU A 707 -26.03 1.30 -10.29
N GLY A 708 -25.57 0.07 -10.02
CA GLY A 708 -25.38 -0.98 -11.01
C GLY A 708 -24.40 -0.62 -12.13
N PHE A 709 -24.63 -1.21 -13.30
CA PHE A 709 -23.81 -0.98 -14.50
C PHE A 709 -24.03 0.42 -15.11
N THR A 710 -25.27 0.92 -15.10
CA THR A 710 -25.63 2.17 -15.79
C THR A 710 -25.12 3.42 -15.07
N GLY A 711 -24.93 3.37 -13.74
CA GLY A 711 -24.59 4.52 -12.92
C GLY A 711 -25.73 5.55 -12.76
N SER A 712 -26.88 5.31 -13.39
CA SER A 712 -28.04 6.21 -13.40
C SER A 712 -28.89 6.06 -12.14
N ILE A 713 -29.34 7.19 -11.58
CA ILE A 713 -30.23 7.20 -10.41
C ILE A 713 -31.64 6.83 -10.86
N ASN A 714 -32.18 5.78 -10.25
CA ASN A 714 -33.56 5.31 -10.40
C ASN A 714 -34.37 5.52 -9.11
N VAL A 715 -35.69 5.31 -9.13
CA VAL A 715 -36.59 5.52 -7.97
C VAL A 715 -36.15 4.74 -6.73
N PHE A 716 -35.49 3.60 -6.93
CA PHE A 716 -34.94 2.78 -5.86
C PHE A 716 -33.70 3.41 -5.20
N SER A 717 -32.71 3.82 -5.99
CA SER A 717 -31.45 4.44 -5.51
C SER A 717 -31.59 5.93 -5.17
N ALA A 718 -32.66 6.60 -5.58
CA ALA A 718 -32.91 8.03 -5.35
C ALA A 718 -33.04 8.37 -3.85
N ILE A 719 -31.96 8.92 -3.29
CA ILE A 719 -31.92 9.42 -1.91
C ILE A 719 -32.67 10.74 -1.78
N ASP A 720 -32.33 11.69 -2.65
CA ASP A 720 -32.92 13.03 -2.68
C ASP A 720 -34.46 12.99 -2.81
N LYS A 721 -35.14 13.87 -2.07
CA LYS A 721 -36.61 13.86 -1.95
C LYS A 721 -37.29 14.35 -3.23
N ILE A 722 -36.70 15.31 -3.95
CA ILE A 722 -37.25 15.89 -5.18
C ILE A 722 -37.04 14.91 -6.34
N VAL A 723 -35.83 14.38 -6.50
CA VAL A 723 -35.52 13.34 -7.50
C VAL A 723 -36.39 12.10 -7.27
N HIS A 724 -36.51 11.62 -6.03
CA HIS A 724 -37.36 10.47 -5.71
C HIS A 724 -38.84 10.74 -6.01
N ARG A 725 -39.35 11.95 -5.70
CA ARG A 725 -40.73 12.36 -6.02
C ARG A 725 -40.97 12.38 -7.53
N SER A 726 -40.03 12.94 -8.30
CA SER A 726 -40.10 12.99 -9.77
C SER A 726 -40.09 11.59 -10.40
N LYS A 727 -39.10 10.74 -10.06
CA LYS A 727 -39.06 9.34 -10.53
C LYS A 727 -40.29 8.52 -10.07
N ARG A 728 -40.79 8.75 -8.86
CA ARG A 728 -42.00 8.08 -8.35
C ARG A 728 -43.27 8.52 -9.09
N LYS A 729 -43.38 9.79 -9.52
CA LYS A 729 -44.51 10.24 -10.36
C LYS A 729 -44.51 9.49 -11.70
N LEU A 730 -43.34 9.39 -12.34
CA LEU A 730 -43.15 8.70 -13.61
C LEU A 730 -43.58 7.21 -13.52
N ILE A 731 -43.00 6.47 -12.57
CA ILE A 731 -43.31 5.03 -12.41
C ILE A 731 -44.73 4.80 -11.90
N GLY A 732 -45.25 5.68 -11.04
CA GLY A 732 -46.60 5.59 -10.49
C GLY A 732 -47.72 5.65 -11.53
N ALA A 733 -47.47 6.21 -12.71
CA ALA A 733 -48.42 6.16 -13.83
C ALA A 733 -48.52 4.72 -14.39
N GLY A 734 -47.39 4.14 -14.79
CA GLY A 734 -47.33 2.82 -15.45
C GLY A 734 -47.66 1.62 -14.55
N VAL A 735 -47.66 1.76 -13.22
CA VAL A 735 -48.16 0.74 -12.27
C VAL A 735 -49.39 1.17 -11.47
N SER A 736 -50.12 2.17 -11.97
CA SER A 736 -51.45 2.53 -11.45
C SER A 736 -52.47 1.41 -11.69
N GLU A 737 -53.55 1.36 -10.90
CA GLU A 737 -54.65 0.40 -11.13
C GLU A 737 -55.24 0.49 -12.54
N ARG A 738 -55.23 1.68 -13.14
CA ARG A 738 -55.67 1.88 -14.53
C ARG A 738 -54.72 1.18 -15.51
N ALA A 739 -53.43 1.47 -15.43
CA ALA A 739 -52.42 0.84 -16.29
C ALA A 739 -52.40 -0.69 -16.11
N MET A 740 -52.63 -1.18 -14.89
CA MET A 740 -52.72 -2.61 -14.61
C MET A 740 -53.93 -3.28 -15.27
N ARG A 741 -55.13 -2.65 -15.26
CA ARG A 741 -56.28 -3.14 -16.04
C ARG A 741 -56.04 -3.12 -17.55
N GLU A 742 -55.27 -2.16 -18.07
CA GLU A 742 -54.94 -2.08 -19.50
C GLU A 742 -53.89 -3.13 -19.92
N PHE A 743 -52.99 -3.51 -19.01
CA PHE A 743 -51.96 -4.55 -19.15
C PHE A 743 -52.45 -5.98 -18.84
N GLU A 744 -53.57 -6.11 -18.13
CA GLU A 744 -54.07 -7.37 -17.55
C GLU A 744 -54.20 -8.52 -18.56
N HIS A 745 -54.61 -8.22 -19.80
CA HIS A 745 -54.69 -9.19 -20.89
C HIS A 745 -53.33 -9.86 -21.18
N THR A 746 -52.26 -9.07 -21.24
CA THR A 746 -50.89 -9.54 -21.47
C THR A 746 -50.33 -10.28 -20.25
N MET A 747 -50.80 -9.96 -19.04
CA MET A 747 -50.52 -10.76 -17.85
C MET A 747 -51.24 -12.12 -17.90
N ALA A 748 -52.53 -12.13 -18.28
CA ALA A 748 -53.33 -13.36 -18.43
C ALA A 748 -52.72 -14.33 -19.45
N GLU A 749 -52.33 -13.85 -20.64
CA GLU A 749 -51.61 -14.62 -21.67
C GLU A 749 -50.40 -15.39 -21.08
N GLN A 750 -49.59 -14.73 -20.24
CA GLN A 750 -48.43 -15.36 -19.60
C GLN A 750 -48.82 -16.37 -18.50
N ILE A 751 -49.90 -16.10 -17.77
CA ILE A 751 -50.47 -17.03 -16.78
C ILE A 751 -51.03 -18.27 -17.50
N ASP A 752 -51.66 -18.13 -18.66
CA ASP A 752 -52.17 -19.26 -19.42
C ASP A 752 -51.03 -20.09 -20.04
N ILE A 753 -49.92 -19.47 -20.47
CA ILE A 753 -48.66 -20.19 -20.80
C ILE A 753 -48.11 -20.95 -19.58
N PHE A 754 -48.13 -20.35 -18.39
CA PHE A 754 -47.71 -21.00 -17.13
C PHE A 754 -48.59 -22.21 -16.78
N LEU A 755 -49.91 -22.10 -16.95
CA LEU A 755 -50.86 -23.19 -16.74
C LEU A 755 -50.65 -24.30 -17.77
N LYS A 756 -50.48 -23.98 -19.07
CA LYS A 756 -50.12 -24.96 -20.12
C LYS A 756 -48.82 -25.70 -19.80
N GLN A 757 -47.82 -25.01 -19.24
CA GLN A 757 -46.58 -25.62 -18.74
C GLN A 757 -46.79 -26.56 -17.53
N ILE A 758 -47.78 -26.29 -16.67
CA ILE A 758 -48.16 -27.18 -15.57
C ILE A 758 -48.96 -28.39 -16.09
N VAL A 759 -49.91 -28.22 -17.03
CA VAL A 759 -50.62 -29.37 -17.67
C VAL A 759 -49.63 -30.32 -18.33
N GLN A 760 -48.63 -29.80 -19.05
CA GLN A 760 -47.56 -30.61 -19.65
C GLN A 760 -46.72 -31.36 -18.61
N SER A 761 -46.56 -30.80 -17.40
CA SER A 761 -45.84 -31.44 -16.29
C SER A 761 -46.70 -32.51 -15.59
N SER A 762 -47.98 -32.22 -15.33
CA SER A 762 -48.93 -33.13 -14.64
C SER A 762 -49.30 -34.37 -15.46
N ARG A 763 -49.06 -34.35 -16.78
CA ARG A 763 -49.14 -35.55 -17.64
C ARG A 763 -48.06 -36.61 -17.34
N LYS A 764 -47.13 -36.31 -16.43
CA LYS A 764 -46.12 -37.23 -15.90
C LYS A 764 -46.20 -37.28 -14.37
N PRO A 765 -45.70 -38.36 -13.73
CA PRO A 765 -45.50 -38.40 -12.27
C PRO A 765 -44.24 -37.61 -11.84
N GLU A 766 -44.05 -36.39 -12.36
CA GLU A 766 -42.90 -35.52 -12.07
C GLU A 766 -43.30 -34.35 -11.15
N ALA A 767 -42.64 -34.22 -10.00
CA ALA A 767 -42.89 -33.12 -9.06
C ALA A 767 -42.38 -31.77 -9.60
N VAL A 768 -43.21 -30.75 -9.53
CA VAL A 768 -42.94 -29.42 -10.11
C VAL A 768 -42.35 -28.47 -9.05
N ASN A 769 -41.15 -27.95 -9.32
CA ASN A 769 -40.54 -26.91 -8.50
C ASN A 769 -41.23 -25.56 -8.75
N MET A 770 -42.03 -25.08 -7.79
CA MET A 770 -42.84 -23.88 -7.99
C MET A 770 -42.03 -22.60 -7.99
N SER A 771 -40.98 -22.47 -7.17
CA SER A 771 -40.03 -21.35 -7.28
C SER A 771 -39.51 -21.20 -8.71
N THR A 772 -39.08 -22.30 -9.34
CA THR A 772 -38.54 -22.30 -10.71
C THR A 772 -39.60 -21.97 -11.77
N ARG A 773 -40.86 -22.39 -11.58
CA ARG A 773 -41.96 -22.02 -12.51
C ARG A 773 -42.40 -20.57 -12.32
N CYS A 774 -42.64 -20.14 -11.09
CA CYS A 774 -43.06 -18.77 -10.77
C CYS A 774 -41.99 -17.74 -11.16
N LYS A 775 -40.70 -18.00 -10.88
CA LYS A 775 -39.57 -17.15 -11.30
C LYS A 775 -39.44 -16.98 -12.82
N ARG A 776 -40.06 -17.85 -13.64
CA ARG A 776 -40.12 -17.69 -15.12
C ARG A 776 -41.34 -16.88 -15.55
N LEU A 777 -42.52 -17.19 -14.98
CA LEU A 777 -43.76 -16.45 -15.21
C LEU A 777 -43.57 -14.95 -14.93
N THR A 778 -43.16 -14.60 -13.70
CA THR A 778 -43.07 -13.20 -13.26
C THR A 778 -41.99 -12.44 -14.01
N MET A 779 -40.92 -13.12 -14.45
CA MET A 779 -39.88 -12.55 -15.32
C MET A 779 -40.42 -12.24 -16.71
N ASP A 780 -41.20 -13.13 -17.33
CA ASP A 780 -41.79 -12.87 -18.65
C ASP A 780 -42.86 -11.76 -18.58
N VAL A 781 -43.69 -11.76 -17.52
CA VAL A 781 -44.67 -10.68 -17.24
C VAL A 781 -43.98 -9.32 -17.04
N ILE A 782 -42.95 -9.23 -16.18
CA ILE A 782 -42.28 -7.95 -15.92
C ILE A 782 -41.43 -7.48 -17.11
N GLY A 783 -40.93 -8.39 -17.96
CA GLY A 783 -40.27 -8.05 -19.22
C GLY A 783 -41.20 -7.38 -20.23
N LEU A 784 -42.43 -7.91 -20.34
CA LEU A 784 -43.49 -7.32 -21.13
C LEU A 784 -43.96 -5.98 -20.55
N LEU A 785 -44.11 -5.84 -19.23
CA LEU A 785 -44.48 -4.54 -18.63
C LEU A 785 -43.37 -3.48 -18.75
N ALA A 786 -42.11 -3.84 -18.51
CA ALA A 786 -41.01 -2.86 -18.41
C ALA A 786 -40.46 -2.40 -19.77
N PHE A 787 -40.43 -3.30 -20.76
CA PHE A 787 -39.82 -3.06 -22.08
C PHE A 787 -40.69 -3.50 -23.26
N GLY A 788 -41.89 -4.07 -23.01
CA GLY A 788 -42.68 -4.72 -24.05
C GLY A 788 -42.07 -6.03 -24.57
N TYR A 789 -40.97 -6.50 -23.96
CA TYR A 789 -40.09 -7.50 -24.58
C TYR A 789 -40.40 -8.93 -24.08
N PRO A 790 -40.80 -9.86 -24.96
CA PRO A 790 -41.07 -11.24 -24.59
C PRO A 790 -39.76 -12.01 -24.36
N MET A 791 -39.34 -12.12 -23.09
CA MET A 791 -38.17 -12.92 -22.73
C MET A 791 -38.39 -14.44 -22.93
N ASN A 792 -39.63 -14.91 -22.87
CA ASN A 792 -40.01 -16.32 -23.08
C ASN A 792 -39.22 -17.31 -22.19
N THR A 793 -38.78 -16.92 -20.99
CA THR A 793 -38.08 -17.81 -20.06
C THR A 793 -38.92 -19.02 -19.64
N GLN A 794 -40.25 -18.92 -19.72
CA GLN A 794 -41.16 -20.05 -19.51
C GLN A 794 -40.91 -21.20 -20.50
N THR A 795 -40.83 -20.89 -21.80
CA THR A 795 -40.79 -21.87 -22.91
C THR A 795 -39.39 -22.05 -23.50
N ASN A 796 -38.62 -20.97 -23.61
CA ASN A 796 -37.26 -20.92 -24.14
C ASN A 796 -36.21 -20.96 -23.01
N GLU A 797 -35.01 -21.45 -23.30
CA GLU A 797 -33.92 -21.57 -22.33
C GLU A 797 -33.00 -20.33 -22.28
N ARG A 798 -32.94 -19.56 -23.38
CA ARG A 798 -31.93 -18.54 -23.68
C ARG A 798 -31.64 -17.53 -22.55
N TYR A 799 -32.67 -17.12 -21.81
CA TYR A 799 -32.55 -16.11 -20.75
C TYR A 799 -32.83 -16.64 -19.33
N ARG A 800 -32.98 -17.96 -19.14
CA ARG A 800 -33.27 -18.55 -17.81
C ARG A 800 -32.14 -18.35 -16.79
N THR A 801 -30.91 -18.11 -17.25
CA THR A 801 -29.74 -17.77 -16.41
C THR A 801 -29.85 -16.39 -15.75
N LEU A 802 -30.68 -15.49 -16.29
CA LEU A 802 -30.76 -14.09 -15.86
C LEU A 802 -31.16 -13.94 -14.39
N HIS A 803 -32.14 -14.72 -13.91
CA HIS A 803 -32.56 -14.70 -12.51
C HIS A 803 -31.40 -15.07 -11.57
N GLY A 804 -30.56 -16.04 -11.92
CA GLY A 804 -29.40 -16.42 -11.11
C GLY A 804 -28.38 -15.28 -11.02
N GLY A 805 -28.17 -14.53 -12.11
CA GLY A 805 -27.35 -13.32 -12.14
C GLY A 805 -27.94 -12.17 -11.31
N ILE A 806 -29.26 -11.99 -11.35
CA ILE A 806 -30.00 -11.02 -10.52
C ILE A 806 -29.87 -11.37 -9.04
N GLU A 807 -30.17 -12.60 -8.65
CA GLU A 807 -30.14 -13.05 -7.24
C GLU A 807 -28.73 -12.92 -6.64
N ALA A 808 -27.68 -13.24 -7.42
CA ALA A 808 -26.29 -13.03 -7.03
C ALA A 808 -25.89 -11.54 -6.93
N SER A 809 -26.37 -10.70 -7.85
CA SER A 809 -26.17 -9.24 -7.82
C SER A 809 -26.84 -8.60 -6.60
N ASN A 810 -28.08 -9.01 -6.30
CA ASN A 810 -28.85 -8.58 -5.15
C ASN A 810 -28.14 -9.00 -3.84
N ALA A 811 -27.64 -10.24 -3.74
CA ALA A 811 -26.84 -10.70 -2.60
C ALA A 811 -25.54 -9.89 -2.42
N HIS A 812 -24.79 -9.63 -3.50
CA HIS A 812 -23.59 -8.80 -3.46
C HIS A 812 -23.89 -7.36 -2.99
N ASN A 813 -24.96 -6.77 -3.53
CA ASN A 813 -25.44 -5.46 -3.11
C ASN A 813 -25.83 -5.43 -1.63
N ASN A 814 -26.50 -6.48 -1.11
CA ASN A 814 -26.82 -6.58 0.32
C ASN A 814 -25.55 -6.51 1.17
N ILE A 815 -24.54 -7.35 0.87
CA ILE A 815 -23.26 -7.38 1.59
C ILE A 815 -22.62 -5.97 1.63
N LEU A 816 -22.59 -5.26 0.49
CA LEU A 816 -22.06 -3.90 0.42
C LEU A 816 -22.94 -2.86 1.12
N MET A 817 -24.28 -3.01 1.13
CA MET A 817 -25.18 -2.15 1.91
C MET A 817 -24.97 -2.34 3.42
N GLN A 818 -24.65 -3.55 3.88
CA GLN A 818 -24.38 -3.81 5.30
C GLN A 818 -22.95 -3.44 5.71
N TRP A 819 -21.95 -3.66 4.85
CA TRP A 819 -20.55 -3.35 5.12
C TRP A 819 -19.89 -2.54 3.98
N PRO A 820 -20.22 -1.23 3.83
CA PRO A 820 -19.76 -0.40 2.71
C PRO A 820 -18.25 -0.27 2.57
N ARG A 821 -17.48 -0.53 3.65
CA ARG A 821 -16.01 -0.54 3.60
C ARG A 821 -15.44 -1.65 2.70
N LEU A 822 -16.19 -2.73 2.42
CA LEU A 822 -15.79 -3.75 1.44
C LEU A 822 -15.78 -3.23 -0.01
N GLN A 823 -16.51 -2.15 -0.32
CA GLN A 823 -16.52 -1.51 -1.64
C GLN A 823 -15.19 -0.84 -2.03
N SER A 824 -14.12 -1.02 -1.22
CA SER A 824 -12.76 -0.65 -1.60
C SER A 824 -12.34 -1.31 -2.92
N ARG A 825 -11.68 -0.53 -3.80
CA ARG A 825 -11.26 -1.00 -5.13
C ARG A 825 -10.28 -2.19 -5.09
N VAL A 826 -9.65 -2.47 -3.95
CA VAL A 826 -8.75 -3.62 -3.78
C VAL A 826 -9.52 -4.93 -3.58
N ILE A 827 -10.62 -4.90 -2.82
CA ILE A 827 -11.40 -6.09 -2.47
C ILE A 827 -12.52 -6.36 -3.50
N ALA A 828 -13.12 -5.31 -4.06
CA ALA A 828 -14.23 -5.44 -5.00
C ALA A 828 -13.81 -5.96 -6.40
N TYR A 829 -12.57 -5.69 -6.84
CA TYR A 829 -12.14 -5.96 -8.21
C TYR A 829 -12.07 -7.47 -8.54
N PRO A 830 -11.46 -8.35 -7.72
CA PRO A 830 -11.44 -9.79 -8.01
C PRO A 830 -12.84 -10.42 -8.07
N LEU A 831 -13.75 -10.02 -7.18
CA LEU A 831 -15.12 -10.53 -7.12
C LEU A 831 -15.97 -10.06 -8.33
N HIS A 832 -15.72 -8.86 -8.84
CA HIS A 832 -16.32 -8.38 -10.07
C HIS A 832 -15.92 -9.24 -11.28
N TYR A 833 -14.64 -9.64 -11.38
CA TYR A 833 -14.15 -10.47 -12.49
C TYR A 833 -14.82 -11.85 -12.54
N LEU A 834 -15.14 -12.44 -11.39
CA LEU A 834 -15.81 -13.75 -11.29
C LEU A 834 -17.27 -13.75 -11.81
N THR A 835 -17.89 -12.58 -12.05
CA THR A 835 -19.30 -12.48 -12.48
C THR A 835 -19.48 -11.91 -13.89
N LEU A 836 -18.40 -11.62 -14.63
CA LEU A 836 -18.43 -10.96 -15.94
C LEU A 836 -19.28 -11.67 -17.00
N ALA A 837 -19.33 -13.01 -17.00
CA ALA A 837 -20.12 -13.77 -17.98
C ALA A 837 -21.63 -13.55 -17.83
N ALA A 838 -22.15 -13.51 -16.59
CA ALA A 838 -23.55 -13.21 -16.31
C ALA A 838 -23.87 -11.73 -16.59
N GLN A 839 -22.96 -10.83 -16.23
CA GLN A 839 -23.08 -9.40 -16.57
C GLN A 839 -23.15 -9.17 -18.09
N LYS A 840 -22.37 -9.92 -18.88
CA LYS A 840 -22.40 -9.84 -20.35
C LYS A 840 -23.75 -10.28 -20.93
N GLN A 841 -24.30 -11.42 -20.49
CA GLN A 841 -25.63 -11.88 -20.93
C GLN A 841 -26.74 -10.88 -20.57
N ALA A 842 -26.69 -10.30 -19.36
CA ALA A 842 -27.61 -9.26 -18.95
C ALA A 842 -27.46 -7.99 -19.81
N PHE A 843 -26.24 -7.54 -20.07
CA PHE A 843 -25.98 -6.36 -20.91
C PHE A 843 -26.49 -6.56 -22.35
N GLU A 844 -26.19 -7.69 -22.99
CA GLU A 844 -26.68 -8.03 -24.33
C GLU A 844 -28.22 -8.05 -24.38
N LEU A 845 -28.88 -8.60 -23.35
CA LEU A 845 -30.35 -8.58 -23.28
C LEU A 845 -30.90 -7.16 -23.15
N ILE A 846 -30.36 -6.35 -22.23
CA ILE A 846 -30.80 -4.96 -22.01
C ILE A 846 -30.60 -4.11 -23.27
N GLU A 847 -29.45 -4.26 -23.93
CA GLU A 847 -29.16 -3.56 -25.18
C GLU A 847 -30.15 -3.96 -26.29
N ASN A 848 -30.50 -5.25 -26.40
CA ASN A 848 -31.52 -5.71 -27.35
C ASN A 848 -32.93 -5.23 -26.99
N MET A 849 -33.33 -5.27 -25.71
CA MET A 849 -34.62 -4.75 -25.23
C MET A 849 -34.80 -3.27 -25.62
N ILE A 850 -33.79 -2.45 -25.31
CA ILE A 850 -33.80 -1.01 -25.62
C ILE A 850 -33.83 -0.78 -27.13
N LYS A 851 -32.99 -1.48 -27.92
CA LYS A 851 -32.96 -1.34 -29.39
C LYS A 851 -34.29 -1.74 -30.03
N THR A 852 -34.84 -2.91 -29.69
CA THR A 852 -36.13 -3.38 -30.20
C THR A 852 -37.23 -2.38 -29.86
N ARG A 853 -37.35 -1.95 -28.60
CA ARG A 853 -38.45 -1.08 -28.19
C ARG A 853 -38.35 0.35 -28.75
N THR A 854 -37.13 0.86 -28.96
CA THR A 854 -36.89 2.19 -29.57
C THR A 854 -37.09 2.19 -31.09
N ALA A 855 -37.12 1.02 -31.74
CA ALA A 855 -37.37 0.88 -33.18
C ALA A 855 -38.86 0.78 -33.54
N GLU A 856 -39.76 0.74 -32.55
CA GLU A 856 -41.22 0.64 -32.69
C GLU A 856 -41.90 1.97 -32.33
N ASP A 857 -43.14 2.20 -32.80
CA ASP A 857 -43.91 3.38 -32.37
C ASP A 857 -44.20 3.32 -30.87
N LYS A 858 -44.32 4.48 -30.23
CA LYS A 858 -44.59 4.55 -28.78
C LYS A 858 -45.85 3.78 -28.37
N ASN A 859 -46.86 3.70 -29.23
CA ASN A 859 -48.12 2.99 -28.95
C ASN A 859 -48.14 1.52 -29.39
N SER A 860 -47.07 0.97 -29.97
CA SER A 860 -47.06 -0.40 -30.52
C SER A 860 -47.26 -1.52 -29.48
N ARG A 861 -47.07 -1.23 -28.18
CA ARG A 861 -47.18 -2.20 -27.08
C ARG A 861 -47.83 -1.55 -25.86
N ARG A 862 -48.48 -2.34 -25.00
CA ARG A 862 -49.09 -1.89 -23.74
C ARG A 862 -48.09 -1.99 -22.57
N ASP A 863 -47.02 -1.21 -22.63
CA ASP A 863 -45.93 -1.26 -21.67
C ASP A 863 -45.70 0.08 -20.95
N LEU A 864 -44.76 0.08 -19.98
CA LEU A 864 -44.34 1.26 -19.24
C LEU A 864 -43.96 2.42 -20.18
N TYR A 865 -43.27 2.14 -21.29
CA TYR A 865 -42.86 3.16 -22.25
C TYR A 865 -44.07 3.84 -22.89
N ALA A 866 -45.03 3.07 -23.40
CA ALA A 866 -46.27 3.62 -23.95
C ALA A 866 -47.05 4.47 -22.93
N GLN A 867 -47.16 3.98 -21.68
CA GLN A 867 -47.88 4.67 -20.60
C GLN A 867 -47.25 6.01 -20.15
N ILE A 868 -45.99 6.28 -20.52
CA ILE A 868 -45.26 7.50 -20.10
C ILE A 868 -44.57 8.29 -21.22
N ALA A 869 -44.62 7.83 -22.48
CA ALA A 869 -43.96 8.49 -23.61
C ALA A 869 -44.43 9.93 -23.79
N ASP A 870 -45.75 10.18 -23.72
CA ASP A 870 -46.32 11.53 -23.78
C ASP A 870 -45.84 12.42 -22.63
N GLN A 871 -45.49 11.84 -21.47
CA GLN A 871 -44.92 12.58 -20.33
C GLN A 871 -43.44 12.93 -20.55
N LEU A 872 -42.70 12.19 -21.39
CA LEU A 872 -41.36 12.61 -21.84
C LEU A 872 -41.44 13.80 -22.81
N GLU A 873 -42.35 13.71 -23.77
CA GLU A 873 -42.51 14.73 -24.82
C GLU A 873 -43.00 16.07 -24.24
N THR A 874 -43.80 16.02 -23.16
CA THR A 874 -44.41 17.22 -22.54
C THR A 874 -43.68 17.75 -21.30
N ASN A 875 -42.87 16.95 -20.59
CA ASN A 875 -42.16 17.41 -19.39
C ASN A 875 -40.62 17.41 -19.57
N PRO A 876 -39.97 18.59 -19.74
CA PRO A 876 -38.52 18.67 -19.92
C PRO A 876 -37.68 18.30 -18.69
N GLU A 877 -38.31 17.99 -17.53
CA GLU A 877 -37.61 17.36 -16.39
C GLU A 877 -37.21 15.90 -16.67
N PHE A 878 -37.92 15.18 -17.56
CA PHE A 878 -37.67 13.78 -17.85
C PHE A 878 -36.85 13.59 -19.14
N ARG A 879 -35.90 12.67 -19.13
CA ARG A 879 -35.15 12.26 -20.32
C ARG A 879 -35.47 10.82 -20.69
N GLN A 880 -35.36 10.45 -21.96
CA GLN A 880 -35.55 9.07 -22.40
C GLN A 880 -34.58 8.09 -21.68
N SER A 881 -33.38 8.56 -21.34
CA SER A 881 -32.40 7.83 -20.51
C SER A 881 -32.88 7.52 -19.09
N ASP A 882 -33.83 8.29 -18.54
CA ASP A 882 -34.40 8.01 -17.22
C ASP A 882 -35.27 6.76 -17.26
N ILE A 883 -36.12 6.57 -18.28
CA ILE A 883 -36.97 5.37 -18.40
C ILE A 883 -36.11 4.11 -18.36
N TRP A 884 -35.06 4.02 -19.17
CA TRP A 884 -34.24 2.81 -19.23
C TRP A 884 -33.58 2.47 -17.89
N SER A 885 -33.31 3.46 -17.02
CA SER A 885 -32.82 3.23 -15.66
C SER A 885 -33.88 2.72 -14.67
N GLU A 886 -35.15 3.04 -14.90
CA GLU A 886 -36.29 2.56 -14.10
C GLU A 886 -36.82 1.21 -14.61
N ALA A 887 -36.95 1.02 -15.93
CA ALA A 887 -37.36 -0.22 -16.56
C ALA A 887 -36.40 -1.37 -16.23
N LEU A 888 -35.09 -1.09 -16.23
CA LEU A 888 -34.07 -2.03 -15.74
C LEU A 888 -34.23 -2.37 -14.25
N PHE A 889 -34.71 -1.44 -13.43
CA PHE A 889 -35.02 -1.71 -12.02
C PHE A 889 -36.32 -2.50 -11.84
N LEU A 890 -37.32 -2.34 -12.73
CA LEU A 890 -38.56 -3.10 -12.64
C LEU A 890 -38.33 -4.61 -12.74
N ILE A 891 -37.43 -5.08 -13.61
CA ILE A 891 -37.16 -6.52 -13.80
C ILE A 891 -36.90 -7.26 -12.46
N PRO A 892 -35.86 -6.93 -11.66
CA PRO A 892 -35.63 -7.57 -10.37
C PRO A 892 -36.66 -7.17 -9.29
N ALA A 893 -37.38 -6.05 -9.46
CA ALA A 893 -38.37 -5.61 -8.48
C ALA A 893 -39.68 -6.41 -8.59
N GLY A 894 -40.14 -6.73 -9.79
CA GLY A 894 -41.36 -7.52 -10.04
C GLY A 894 -41.11 -9.02 -10.15
N GLY A 895 -40.02 -9.43 -10.81
CA GLY A 895 -39.69 -10.84 -11.05
C GLY A 895 -39.53 -11.64 -9.74
N ASP A 896 -38.44 -11.39 -9.02
CA ASP A 896 -38.05 -12.10 -7.80
C ASP A 896 -39.16 -12.03 -6.71
N THR A 897 -39.81 -10.86 -6.55
CA THR A 897 -40.67 -10.61 -5.38
C THR A 897 -42.08 -11.19 -5.52
N THR A 898 -42.70 -11.09 -6.70
CA THR A 898 -43.99 -11.75 -6.95
C THR A 898 -43.81 -13.28 -6.96
N ALA A 899 -42.69 -13.78 -7.50
CA ALA A 899 -42.42 -15.22 -7.53
C ALA A 899 -42.32 -15.82 -6.13
N ALA A 900 -41.69 -15.10 -5.19
CA ALA A 900 -41.64 -15.47 -3.78
C ALA A 900 -43.04 -15.50 -3.14
N GLY A 901 -43.87 -14.49 -3.39
CA GLY A 901 -45.24 -14.42 -2.86
C GLY A 901 -46.12 -15.60 -3.30
N ILE A 902 -46.09 -15.94 -4.59
CA ILE A 902 -46.82 -17.10 -5.13
C ILE A 902 -46.26 -18.41 -4.54
N SER A 903 -44.92 -18.58 -4.52
CA SER A 903 -44.28 -19.81 -4.03
C SER A 903 -44.56 -20.06 -2.55
N ALA A 904 -44.51 -19.00 -1.73
CA ALA A 904 -44.82 -19.07 -0.29
C ALA A 904 -46.28 -19.47 -0.05
N LEU A 905 -47.22 -18.83 -0.75
CA LEU A 905 -48.65 -19.15 -0.60
C LEU A 905 -48.95 -20.60 -1.00
N LEU A 906 -48.38 -21.09 -2.11
CA LEU A 906 -48.51 -22.50 -2.52
C LEU A 906 -47.90 -23.48 -1.50
N PHE A 907 -46.79 -23.11 -0.84
CA PHE A 907 -46.18 -23.90 0.23
C PHE A 907 -47.10 -23.99 1.46
N TYR A 908 -47.71 -22.87 1.87
CA TYR A 908 -48.59 -22.85 3.04
C TYR A 908 -49.92 -23.57 2.76
N LEU A 909 -50.56 -23.34 1.62
CA LEU A 909 -51.82 -24.01 1.27
C LEU A 909 -51.68 -25.54 1.28
N THR A 910 -50.60 -26.09 0.74
CA THR A 910 -50.34 -27.54 0.72
C THR A 910 -49.94 -28.14 2.08
N ARG A 911 -49.75 -27.30 3.11
CA ARG A 911 -49.52 -27.71 4.51
C ARG A 911 -50.73 -27.43 5.42
N HIS A 912 -51.62 -26.52 5.01
CA HIS A 912 -52.81 -26.10 5.74
C HIS A 912 -54.06 -26.44 4.95
N LEU A 913 -54.38 -27.75 4.89
CA LEU A 913 -55.41 -28.32 4.00
C LEU A 913 -56.82 -27.75 4.22
N GLU A 914 -57.15 -27.27 5.43
CA GLU A 914 -58.40 -26.55 5.69
C GLU A 914 -58.45 -25.19 4.98
N CYS A 915 -57.35 -24.44 5.00
CA CYS A 915 -57.25 -23.18 4.25
C CYS A 915 -57.28 -23.43 2.74
N TYR A 916 -56.64 -24.51 2.27
CA TYR A 916 -56.73 -24.95 0.88
C TYR A 916 -58.17 -25.27 0.45
N ARG A 917 -58.92 -26.03 1.26
CA ARG A 917 -60.32 -26.37 1.02
C ARG A 917 -61.21 -25.12 0.97
N LYS A 918 -61.11 -24.24 1.96
CA LYS A 918 -61.87 -22.98 2.03
C LYS A 918 -61.58 -22.07 0.83
N LEU A 919 -60.31 -21.91 0.47
CA LEU A 919 -59.91 -21.08 -0.67
C LEU A 919 -60.35 -21.70 -2.00
N GLY A 920 -60.16 -23.01 -2.18
CA GLY A 920 -60.66 -23.73 -3.35
C GLY A 920 -62.18 -23.61 -3.49
N GLN A 921 -62.92 -23.68 -2.38
CA GLN A 921 -64.37 -23.48 -2.38
C GLN A 921 -64.77 -22.04 -2.73
N GLU A 922 -64.10 -21.02 -2.17
CA GLU A 922 -64.35 -19.60 -2.51
C GLU A 922 -64.19 -19.39 -4.02
N ILE A 923 -63.05 -19.76 -4.61
CA ILE A 923 -62.80 -19.59 -6.04
C ILE A 923 -63.79 -20.40 -6.89
N ARG A 924 -64.04 -21.67 -6.55
CA ARG A 924 -64.92 -22.58 -7.33
C ARG A 924 -66.41 -22.29 -7.16
N THR A 925 -66.79 -21.32 -6.32
CA THR A 925 -68.18 -20.82 -6.18
C THR A 925 -68.34 -19.35 -6.57
N ALA A 926 -67.26 -18.57 -6.61
CA ALA A 926 -67.26 -17.17 -7.05
C ALA A 926 -67.28 -17.01 -8.58
N PHE A 927 -66.84 -18.01 -9.34
CA PHE A 927 -66.70 -17.96 -10.81
C PHE A 927 -67.38 -19.16 -11.49
N SER A 928 -67.92 -18.95 -12.70
CA SER A 928 -68.59 -19.98 -13.50
C SER A 928 -67.69 -20.53 -14.63
N SER A 929 -66.68 -19.76 -15.03
CA SER A 929 -65.72 -20.10 -16.08
C SER A 929 -64.35 -19.45 -15.80
N SER A 930 -63.28 -20.00 -16.39
CA SER A 930 -61.93 -19.41 -16.29
C SER A 930 -61.84 -17.99 -16.86
N ASN A 931 -62.70 -17.66 -17.82
CA ASN A 931 -62.73 -16.35 -18.48
C ASN A 931 -63.37 -15.25 -17.60
N GLU A 932 -64.10 -15.62 -16.54
CA GLU A 932 -64.54 -14.69 -15.48
C GLU A 932 -63.42 -14.41 -14.46
N ILE A 933 -62.33 -15.20 -14.43
CA ILE A 933 -61.21 -15.03 -13.49
C ILE A 933 -60.28 -13.91 -14.01
N HIS A 934 -60.77 -12.68 -13.88
CA HIS A 934 -60.09 -11.44 -14.25
C HIS A 934 -60.15 -10.41 -13.11
N GLY A 935 -59.39 -9.31 -13.25
CA GLY A 935 -59.36 -8.22 -12.30
C GLY A 935 -60.68 -7.45 -12.28
N GLY A 936 -61.23 -7.22 -11.09
CA GLY A 936 -62.49 -6.53 -10.93
C GLY A 936 -63.17 -6.84 -9.59
N PRO A 937 -64.44 -6.39 -9.40
CA PRO A 937 -65.19 -6.58 -8.16
C PRO A 937 -65.34 -8.04 -7.73
N GLN A 938 -65.47 -8.98 -8.67
CA GLN A 938 -65.66 -10.41 -8.39
C GLN A 938 -64.43 -11.02 -7.71
N LEU A 939 -63.24 -10.81 -8.29
CA LEU A 939 -61.97 -11.26 -7.71
C LEU A 939 -61.59 -10.49 -6.43
N SER A 940 -61.88 -9.18 -6.33
CA SER A 940 -61.60 -8.43 -5.11
C SER A 940 -62.57 -8.70 -3.95
N ASN A 941 -63.74 -9.28 -4.23
CA ASN A 941 -64.67 -9.81 -3.23
C ASN A 941 -64.26 -11.20 -2.67
N CYS A 942 -63.23 -11.85 -3.24
CA CYS A 942 -62.65 -13.09 -2.68
C CYS A 942 -61.81 -12.75 -1.43
N GLN A 943 -62.49 -12.58 -0.30
CA GLN A 943 -61.87 -12.12 0.95
C GLN A 943 -60.94 -13.17 1.56
N TYR A 944 -61.21 -14.47 1.36
CA TYR A 944 -60.35 -15.54 1.86
C TYR A 944 -59.06 -15.67 1.03
N LEU A 945 -59.13 -15.51 -0.31
CA LEU A 945 -57.97 -15.34 -1.18
C LEU A 945 -57.10 -14.17 -0.70
N ARG A 946 -57.73 -13.01 -0.47
CA ARG A 946 -57.05 -11.82 0.01
C ARG A 946 -56.33 -12.07 1.35
N ALA A 947 -57.01 -12.72 2.30
CA ALA A 947 -56.44 -13.06 3.61
C ALA A 947 -55.30 -14.09 3.53
N CYS A 948 -55.39 -15.06 2.62
CA CYS A 948 -54.32 -16.04 2.38
C CYS A 948 -53.06 -15.39 1.80
N ILE A 949 -53.22 -14.46 0.84
CA ILE A 949 -52.11 -13.70 0.26
C ILE A 949 -51.46 -12.82 1.34
N ASP A 950 -52.26 -12.10 2.13
CA ASP A 950 -51.72 -11.22 3.18
C ASP A 950 -50.99 -12.01 4.28
N GLU A 951 -51.48 -13.18 4.68
CA GLU A 951 -50.79 -14.04 5.65
C GLU A 951 -49.49 -14.65 5.08
N ALA A 952 -49.49 -15.08 3.81
CA ALA A 952 -48.27 -15.58 3.16
C ALA A 952 -47.19 -14.48 3.05
N LEU A 953 -47.58 -13.26 2.72
CA LEU A 953 -46.69 -12.09 2.64
C LEU A 953 -46.27 -11.55 4.02
N ARG A 954 -46.97 -11.91 5.11
CA ARG A 954 -46.53 -11.66 6.48
C ARG A 954 -45.40 -12.62 6.87
N ILE A 955 -45.64 -13.93 6.79
CA ILE A 955 -44.65 -14.93 7.26
C ILE A 955 -43.42 -14.95 6.32
N SER A 956 -43.65 -14.82 5.01
CA SER A 956 -42.60 -14.93 3.98
C SER A 956 -42.53 -13.68 3.11
N SER A 957 -42.45 -12.51 3.76
CA SER A 957 -42.24 -11.23 3.06
C SER A 957 -41.05 -11.30 2.09
N PRO A 958 -41.23 -10.98 0.79
CA PRO A 958 -40.14 -11.02 -0.19
C PRO A 958 -38.96 -10.09 0.13
N VAL A 959 -39.21 -9.03 0.91
CA VAL A 959 -38.17 -8.14 1.44
C VAL A 959 -38.18 -8.28 2.97
N ASN A 960 -37.43 -9.27 3.46
CA ASN A 960 -37.37 -9.69 4.87
C ASN A 960 -36.36 -8.89 5.73
N GLY A 961 -35.45 -8.14 5.07
CA GLY A 961 -34.37 -7.37 5.69
C GLY A 961 -34.79 -6.06 6.36
N THR A 962 -33.81 -5.19 6.61
CA THR A 962 -33.99 -3.85 7.22
C THR A 962 -33.77 -2.76 6.17
N LEU A 963 -34.78 -1.92 5.91
CA LEU A 963 -34.68 -0.86 4.90
C LEU A 963 -34.13 0.43 5.49
N TRP A 964 -32.83 0.65 5.33
CA TRP A 964 -32.09 1.74 5.97
C TRP A 964 -32.59 3.15 5.63
N ARG A 965 -32.67 3.97 6.67
CA ARG A 965 -33.04 5.38 6.63
C ARG A 965 -32.08 6.21 7.48
N GLU A 966 -31.90 7.47 7.14
CA GLU A 966 -31.11 8.43 7.93
C GLU A 966 -31.77 9.82 7.88
N LEU A 967 -31.56 10.64 8.91
CA LEU A 967 -32.01 12.03 8.93
C LEU A 967 -31.32 12.80 7.79
N ALA A 968 -32.07 13.62 7.05
CA ALA A 968 -31.56 14.26 5.85
C ALA A 968 -30.37 15.20 6.12
N ALA A 969 -29.49 15.37 5.12
CA ALA A 969 -28.26 16.14 5.29
C ALA A 969 -28.52 17.64 5.48
N ASP A 970 -29.55 18.14 4.81
CA ASP A 970 -30.14 19.49 4.84
C ASP A 970 -30.96 19.79 6.12
N ASP A 971 -31.25 18.79 6.95
CA ASP A 971 -32.00 18.98 8.20
C ASP A 971 -31.26 19.93 9.17
N ASP A 972 -31.94 20.97 9.64
CA ASP A 972 -31.33 22.04 10.44
C ASP A 972 -31.02 21.65 11.91
N GLY A 973 -31.54 20.52 12.38
CA GLY A 973 -31.38 20.05 13.75
C GLY A 973 -32.18 20.82 14.82
N THR A 974 -33.11 21.70 14.44
CA THR A 974 -33.93 22.50 15.37
C THR A 974 -34.86 21.62 16.22
N ILE A 975 -35.44 20.59 15.62
CA ILE A 975 -36.31 19.61 16.27
C ILE A 975 -35.54 18.28 16.39
N PRO A 976 -35.48 17.63 17.56
CA PRO A 976 -34.83 16.32 17.68
C PRO A 976 -35.48 15.29 16.75
N PHE A 977 -34.69 14.41 16.14
CA PHE A 977 -35.23 13.22 15.48
C PHE A 977 -35.49 12.16 16.55
N ILE A 978 -36.77 11.80 16.73
CA ILE A 978 -37.22 10.82 17.72
C ILE A 978 -37.80 9.63 16.96
N VAL A 979 -37.45 8.42 17.39
CA VAL A 979 -38.01 7.15 16.91
C VAL A 979 -38.35 6.30 18.12
N ASP A 980 -39.62 5.96 18.29
CA ASP A 980 -40.14 5.13 19.38
C ASP A 980 -39.64 5.59 20.76
N GLY A 981 -39.78 6.89 21.03
CA GLY A 981 -39.30 7.57 22.24
C GLY A 981 -37.79 7.83 22.31
N HIS A 982 -36.99 7.26 21.42
CA HIS A 982 -35.53 7.39 21.43
C HIS A 982 -35.05 8.56 20.57
N VAL A 983 -34.28 9.48 21.16
CA VAL A 983 -33.60 10.56 20.41
C VAL A 983 -32.43 9.98 19.61
N ILE A 984 -32.45 10.20 18.29
CA ILE A 984 -31.52 9.62 17.32
C ILE A 984 -30.51 10.69 16.84
N PRO A 985 -29.19 10.51 17.02
CA PRO A 985 -28.19 11.45 16.53
C PRO A 985 -28.12 11.52 14.99
N LYS A 986 -27.96 12.73 14.44
CA LYS A 986 -27.70 12.93 12.99
C LYS A 986 -26.48 12.12 12.55
N GLY A 987 -26.62 11.40 11.43
CA GLY A 987 -25.61 10.46 10.89
C GLY A 987 -25.76 9.00 11.34
N VAL A 988 -26.70 8.69 12.25
CA VAL A 988 -27.11 7.31 12.56
C VAL A 988 -28.11 6.82 11.52
N GLN A 989 -27.97 5.56 11.12
CA GLN A 989 -28.95 4.88 10.26
C GLN A 989 -29.93 4.09 11.14
N VAL A 990 -31.21 4.18 10.81
CA VAL A 990 -32.31 3.50 11.49
C VAL A 990 -33.14 2.70 10.49
N GLY A 991 -33.89 1.73 10.99
CA GLY A 991 -34.88 0.99 10.21
C GLY A 991 -35.62 -0.03 11.07
N VAL A 992 -36.71 -0.56 10.53
CA VAL A 992 -37.38 -1.74 11.08
C VAL A 992 -36.97 -2.96 10.27
N ASN A 993 -36.72 -4.09 10.93
CA ASN A 993 -36.54 -5.36 10.24
C ASN A 993 -37.91 -6.01 10.01
N ILE A 994 -38.29 -6.24 8.74
CA ILE A 994 -39.65 -6.64 8.40
C ILE A 994 -39.97 -8.05 8.87
N TYR A 995 -39.04 -9.00 8.72
CA TYR A 995 -39.20 -10.34 9.28
C TYR A 995 -39.37 -10.32 10.80
N SER A 996 -38.65 -9.44 11.52
CA SER A 996 -38.78 -9.32 12.97
C SER A 996 -40.13 -8.75 13.39
N LEU A 997 -40.60 -7.69 12.72
CA LEU A 997 -41.90 -7.07 13.02
C LEU A 997 -43.06 -8.02 12.72
N HIS A 998 -43.01 -8.71 11.58
CA HIS A 998 -44.02 -9.69 11.16
C HIS A 998 -44.04 -10.97 12.01
N HIS A 999 -42.95 -11.25 12.74
CA HIS A 999 -42.86 -12.34 13.72
C HIS A 999 -42.83 -11.87 15.18
N ASN A 1000 -43.18 -10.61 15.46
CA ASN A 1000 -43.33 -10.11 16.82
C ASN A 1000 -44.70 -10.55 17.37
N PRO A 1001 -44.76 -11.41 18.41
CA PRO A 1001 -46.02 -11.89 18.98
C PRO A 1001 -46.85 -10.77 19.66
N GLU A 1002 -46.26 -9.59 19.90
CA GLU A 1002 -46.98 -8.41 20.36
C GLU A 1002 -48.04 -7.95 19.34
N TYR A 1003 -47.73 -8.04 18.04
CA TYR A 1003 -48.62 -7.65 16.95
C TYR A 1003 -49.34 -8.85 16.35
N PHE A 1004 -48.68 -10.01 16.24
CA PHE A 1004 -49.21 -11.20 15.56
C PHE A 1004 -49.18 -12.43 16.48
N PRO A 1005 -50.27 -12.75 17.20
CA PRO A 1005 -50.37 -13.97 18.00
C PRO A 1005 -50.10 -15.23 17.17
N ASP A 1006 -49.36 -16.18 17.74
CA ASP A 1006 -48.78 -17.34 17.06
C ASP A 1006 -48.12 -16.98 15.70
N PRO A 1007 -47.03 -16.19 15.73
CA PRO A 1007 -46.52 -15.52 14.54
C PRO A 1007 -46.01 -16.46 13.44
N HIS A 1008 -45.55 -17.67 13.78
CA HIS A 1008 -45.06 -18.65 12.81
C HIS A 1008 -46.17 -19.57 12.26
N THR A 1009 -47.42 -19.40 12.70
CA THR A 1009 -48.57 -20.18 12.22
C THR A 1009 -49.27 -19.44 11.09
N PHE A 1010 -49.40 -20.09 9.93
CA PHE A 1010 -50.22 -19.61 8.82
C PHE A 1010 -51.70 -19.70 9.20
N ASN A 1011 -52.31 -18.55 9.46
CA ASN A 1011 -53.69 -18.41 9.90
C ASN A 1011 -54.36 -17.22 9.17
N PRO A 1012 -54.91 -17.40 7.96
CA PRO A 1012 -55.60 -16.35 7.20
C PRO A 1012 -56.76 -15.72 7.97
N GLU A 1013 -57.46 -16.50 8.80
CA GLU A 1013 -58.63 -16.06 9.54
C GLU A 1013 -58.36 -14.88 10.50
N ARG A 1014 -57.09 -14.61 10.88
CA ARG A 1014 -56.69 -13.42 11.67
C ARG A 1014 -57.00 -12.08 10.98
N TRP A 1015 -57.13 -12.06 9.66
CA TRP A 1015 -57.45 -10.86 8.89
C TRP A 1015 -58.96 -10.58 8.84
N LEU A 1016 -59.76 -11.65 8.94
CA LEU A 1016 -61.22 -11.64 8.77
C LEU A 1016 -61.99 -11.60 10.10
N SER A 1017 -61.45 -12.25 11.14
CA SER A 1017 -62.05 -12.43 12.47
C SER A 1017 -61.19 -11.82 13.59
N GLY A 1018 -61.67 -11.87 14.84
CA GLY A 1018 -61.03 -11.23 16.00
C GLY A 1018 -61.56 -9.81 16.28
N GLU A 1019 -61.09 -9.16 17.35
CA GLU A 1019 -61.54 -7.81 17.67
C GLU A 1019 -60.99 -6.76 16.68
N GLU A 1020 -61.77 -5.71 16.42
CA GLU A 1020 -61.36 -4.59 15.55
C GLU A 1020 -60.11 -3.85 16.08
N THR A 1021 -59.91 -3.85 17.39
CA THR A 1021 -58.70 -3.38 18.11
C THR A 1021 -57.46 -4.19 17.71
N GLU A 1022 -57.53 -5.52 17.78
CA GLU A 1022 -56.45 -6.45 17.41
C GLU A 1022 -56.17 -6.38 15.91
N ARG A 1023 -57.21 -6.36 15.06
CA ARG A 1023 -57.04 -6.24 13.62
C ARG A 1023 -56.40 -4.93 13.18
N ARG A 1024 -56.62 -3.83 13.90
CA ARG A 1024 -55.89 -2.56 13.68
C ARG A 1024 -54.42 -2.72 14.06
N ARG A 1025 -54.14 -3.23 15.27
CA ARG A 1025 -52.77 -3.50 15.74
C ARG A 1025 -51.96 -4.39 14.77
N MET A 1026 -52.59 -5.40 14.18
CA MET A 1026 -52.00 -6.23 13.12
C MET A 1026 -51.74 -5.44 11.82
N LYS A 1027 -52.70 -4.62 11.36
CA LYS A 1027 -52.56 -3.80 10.14
C LYS A 1027 -51.47 -2.74 10.26
N ASP A 1028 -51.34 -2.09 11.42
CA ASP A 1028 -50.31 -1.07 11.68
C ASP A 1028 -48.88 -1.66 11.64
N ALA A 1029 -48.74 -2.96 11.95
CA ALA A 1029 -47.48 -3.71 11.79
C ALA A 1029 -47.29 -4.35 10.40
N PHE A 1030 -48.33 -4.41 9.56
CA PHE A 1030 -48.34 -5.19 8.31
C PHE A 1030 -47.76 -4.40 7.12
N ALA A 1031 -46.42 -4.31 7.07
CA ALA A 1031 -45.69 -3.55 6.05
C ALA A 1031 -44.87 -4.35 5.01
N PRO A 1032 -45.34 -5.46 4.39
CA PRO A 1032 -44.55 -6.18 3.37
C PRO A 1032 -44.27 -5.32 2.12
N PHE A 1033 -45.17 -4.40 1.79
CA PHE A 1033 -44.99 -3.40 0.72
C PHE A 1033 -44.34 -2.09 1.19
N GLN A 1034 -43.88 -2.02 2.44
CA GLN A 1034 -43.51 -0.77 3.15
C GLN A 1034 -44.67 0.23 3.27
N ILE A 1035 -44.44 1.32 4.00
CA ILE A 1035 -45.39 2.43 4.20
C ILE A 1035 -44.80 3.77 3.72
N GLY A 1036 -45.60 4.83 3.82
CA GLY A 1036 -45.20 6.20 3.52
C GLY A 1036 -44.92 6.50 2.05
N TYR A 1037 -44.36 7.68 1.81
CA TYR A 1037 -44.04 8.21 0.48
C TYR A 1037 -42.95 7.41 -0.27
N ARG A 1038 -42.37 6.38 0.35
CA ARG A 1038 -41.43 5.41 -0.25
C ARG A 1038 -41.92 3.95 -0.22
N GLY A 1039 -43.22 3.72 0.05
CA GLY A 1039 -43.87 2.41 -0.12
C GLY A 1039 -43.72 1.86 -1.54
N CYS A 1040 -43.97 0.58 -1.76
CA CYS A 1040 -43.81 -0.06 -3.06
C CYS A 1040 -44.64 0.62 -4.17
N ALA A 1041 -44.14 0.59 -5.42
CA ALA A 1041 -44.87 1.09 -6.58
C ALA A 1041 -45.84 0.01 -7.10
N GLY A 1042 -45.33 -1.17 -7.45
CA GLY A 1042 -46.09 -2.31 -7.96
C GLY A 1042 -46.98 -3.02 -6.93
N LYS A 1043 -47.42 -2.35 -5.85
CA LYS A 1043 -48.39 -2.94 -4.89
C LYS A 1043 -49.68 -3.38 -5.59
N PRO A 1044 -50.31 -2.61 -6.52
CA PRO A 1044 -51.48 -3.07 -7.24
C PRO A 1044 -51.17 -4.27 -8.15
N MET A 1045 -50.06 -4.20 -8.90
CA MET A 1045 -49.59 -5.26 -9.80
C MET A 1045 -49.42 -6.59 -9.07
N ALA A 1046 -48.65 -6.62 -7.97
CA ALA A 1046 -48.33 -7.85 -7.26
C ALA A 1046 -49.58 -8.52 -6.69
N TYR A 1047 -50.55 -7.76 -6.16
CA TYR A 1047 -51.81 -8.36 -5.71
C TYR A 1047 -52.66 -8.90 -6.85
N LEU A 1048 -52.72 -8.20 -8.00
CA LEU A 1048 -53.44 -8.68 -9.18
C LEU A 1048 -52.81 -9.99 -9.71
N GLU A 1049 -51.50 -10.00 -9.91
CA GLU A 1049 -50.74 -11.14 -10.44
C GLU A 1049 -50.84 -12.37 -9.53
N ILE A 1050 -50.63 -12.22 -8.21
CA ILE A 1050 -50.78 -13.33 -7.25
C ILE A 1050 -52.24 -13.83 -7.24
N SER A 1051 -53.23 -12.93 -7.26
CA SER A 1051 -54.65 -13.31 -7.21
C SER A 1051 -55.06 -14.10 -8.46
N LEU A 1052 -54.70 -13.64 -9.66
CA LEU A 1052 -55.01 -14.30 -10.92
C LEU A 1052 -54.34 -15.68 -11.02
N VAL A 1053 -53.05 -15.78 -10.66
CA VAL A 1053 -52.32 -17.05 -10.68
C VAL A 1053 -52.94 -18.07 -9.72
N ILE A 1054 -53.23 -17.68 -8.48
CA ILE A 1054 -53.77 -18.60 -7.46
C ILE A 1054 -55.21 -18.99 -7.79
N ALA A 1055 -56.04 -18.06 -8.26
CA ALA A 1055 -57.42 -18.34 -8.66
C ALA A 1055 -57.47 -19.29 -9.88
N LYS A 1056 -56.73 -19.01 -10.96
CA LYS A 1056 -56.68 -19.92 -12.12
C LYS A 1056 -56.03 -21.28 -11.78
N LEU A 1057 -55.02 -21.33 -10.91
CA LEU A 1057 -54.46 -22.60 -10.42
C LEU A 1057 -55.49 -23.46 -9.70
N LEU A 1058 -56.26 -22.87 -8.77
CA LEU A 1058 -57.30 -23.58 -8.02
C LEU A 1058 -58.54 -23.89 -8.87
N TRP A 1059 -58.76 -23.16 -9.96
CA TRP A 1059 -59.77 -23.51 -10.97
C TRP A 1059 -59.38 -24.79 -11.73
N TYR A 1060 -58.21 -24.81 -12.36
CA TYR A 1060 -57.80 -25.90 -13.25
C TYR A 1060 -57.24 -27.13 -12.55
N PHE A 1061 -56.68 -27.00 -11.34
CA PHE A 1061 -55.97 -28.10 -10.67
C PHE A 1061 -56.43 -28.31 -9.23
N ASP A 1062 -56.38 -29.57 -8.80
CA ASP A 1062 -56.13 -29.92 -7.40
C ASP A 1062 -54.62 -30.23 -7.26
N PHE A 1063 -54.00 -29.92 -6.12
CA PHE A 1063 -52.54 -30.06 -5.95
C PHE A 1063 -52.09 -30.32 -4.52
N GLU A 1064 -51.00 -31.07 -4.37
CA GLU A 1064 -50.46 -31.52 -3.09
C GLU A 1064 -48.93 -31.40 -3.03
N SER A 1065 -48.38 -31.46 -1.82
CA SER A 1065 -46.92 -31.54 -1.62
C SER A 1065 -46.37 -32.85 -2.19
N ALA A 1066 -45.24 -32.79 -2.89
CA ALA A 1066 -44.59 -33.99 -3.43
C ALA A 1066 -44.23 -35.01 -2.31
N PRO A 1067 -44.22 -36.32 -2.61
CA PRO A 1067 -43.92 -37.34 -1.61
C PRO A 1067 -42.45 -37.31 -1.14
N GLY A 1068 -42.22 -37.77 0.09
CA GLY A 1068 -40.89 -37.91 0.68
C GLY A 1068 -40.13 -36.59 0.86
N ASP A 1069 -38.81 -36.64 0.72
CA ASP A 1069 -37.91 -35.48 0.91
C ASP A 1069 -38.18 -34.35 -0.09
N ALA A 1070 -38.70 -34.66 -1.29
CA ALA A 1070 -39.05 -33.65 -2.29
C ALA A 1070 -40.09 -32.67 -1.74
N GLY A 1071 -41.11 -33.15 -1.02
CA GLY A 1071 -42.13 -32.31 -0.39
C GLY A 1071 -41.59 -31.37 0.69
N GLN A 1072 -40.41 -31.67 1.27
CA GLN A 1072 -39.79 -30.84 2.30
C GLN A 1072 -38.98 -29.66 1.72
N VAL A 1073 -38.76 -29.62 0.41
CA VAL A 1073 -38.07 -28.50 -0.27
C VAL A 1073 -38.86 -27.21 -0.09
N GLY A 1074 -38.16 -26.14 0.28
CA GLY A 1074 -38.73 -24.85 0.69
C GLY A 1074 -39.05 -24.76 2.20
N GLY A 1075 -39.11 -25.87 2.93
CA GLY A 1075 -39.29 -25.88 4.39
C GLY A 1075 -37.98 -25.81 5.17
N GLY A 1076 -38.06 -25.46 6.46
CA GLY A 1076 -36.93 -25.58 7.38
C GLY A 1076 -36.57 -27.04 7.70
N LYS A 1077 -35.34 -27.27 8.19
CA LYS A 1077 -34.81 -28.62 8.47
C LYS A 1077 -34.66 -28.84 9.98
N ILE A 1078 -35.24 -29.93 10.48
CA ILE A 1078 -35.16 -30.30 11.90
C ILE A 1078 -33.69 -30.38 12.35
N GLY A 1079 -33.36 -29.70 13.44
CA GLY A 1079 -31.99 -29.62 13.98
C GLY A 1079 -31.12 -28.49 13.41
N ASP A 1080 -31.58 -27.69 12.43
CA ASP A 1080 -30.81 -26.55 11.90
C ASP A 1080 -30.65 -25.44 12.97
N ARG A 1081 -29.42 -25.32 13.50
CA ARG A 1081 -29.04 -24.35 14.54
C ARG A 1081 -28.94 -22.90 14.06
N THR A 1082 -29.20 -22.62 12.78
CA THR A 1082 -29.06 -21.29 12.16
C THR A 1082 -30.37 -20.50 12.08
N GLY A 1083 -31.43 -21.03 12.69
CA GLY A 1083 -32.77 -20.44 12.71
C GLY A 1083 -33.76 -21.17 11.79
N ARG A 1084 -33.28 -21.79 10.71
CA ARG A 1084 -34.07 -22.47 9.67
C ARG A 1084 -34.64 -23.84 10.07
N HIS A 1085 -35.07 -24.00 11.32
CA HIS A 1085 -35.48 -25.27 11.90
C HIS A 1085 -36.97 -25.62 11.70
N ARG A 1086 -37.80 -24.65 11.30
CA ARG A 1086 -39.26 -24.79 11.19
C ARG A 1086 -39.67 -25.39 9.84
N THR A 1087 -40.05 -26.67 9.83
CA THR A 1087 -40.54 -27.39 8.64
C THR A 1087 -41.81 -26.77 8.01
N GLY A 1088 -42.61 -26.09 8.82
CA GLY A 1088 -43.84 -25.38 8.41
C GLY A 1088 -43.65 -23.92 7.98
N GLU A 1089 -42.42 -23.39 7.94
CA GLU A 1089 -42.13 -22.00 7.54
C GLU A 1089 -41.38 -21.98 6.20
N PHE A 1090 -41.87 -21.23 5.21
CA PHE A 1090 -41.24 -21.15 3.88
C PHE A 1090 -39.95 -20.33 3.94
N GLN A 1091 -38.85 -20.96 3.52
CA GLN A 1091 -37.50 -20.49 3.81
C GLN A 1091 -37.01 -19.42 2.82
N MET A 1092 -37.19 -18.16 3.22
CA MET A 1092 -36.68 -16.98 2.55
C MET A 1092 -35.18 -16.75 2.84
N TYR A 1093 -34.41 -16.39 1.81
CA TYR A 1093 -32.98 -16.06 1.88
C TYR A 1093 -32.77 -14.57 1.64
N ASP A 1094 -32.07 -13.90 2.56
CA ASP A 1094 -31.90 -12.45 2.59
C ASP A 1094 -30.77 -12.01 1.66
N VAL A 1095 -31.15 -11.81 0.41
CA VAL A 1095 -30.32 -11.28 -0.68
C VAL A 1095 -30.65 -9.81 -0.93
N PHE A 1096 -31.05 -9.06 0.10
CA PHE A 1096 -31.80 -7.79 0.03
C PHE A 1096 -33.22 -7.93 -0.55
N ALA A 1097 -33.36 -8.62 -1.69
CA ALA A 1097 -34.62 -9.15 -2.20
C ALA A 1097 -34.82 -10.61 -1.74
N SER A 1098 -35.63 -11.37 -2.46
CA SER A 1098 -36.06 -12.74 -2.14
C SER A 1098 -35.25 -13.81 -2.86
N GLY A 1099 -34.32 -14.47 -2.14
CA GLY A 1099 -33.86 -15.80 -2.53
C GLY A 1099 -34.82 -16.86 -1.96
N HIS A 1100 -35.19 -17.85 -2.76
CA HIS A 1100 -36.11 -18.94 -2.37
C HIS A 1100 -36.05 -20.12 -3.36
N ASP A 1101 -36.46 -21.30 -2.87
CA ASP A 1101 -36.58 -22.55 -3.63
C ASP A 1101 -37.80 -23.37 -3.12
N GLY A 1102 -38.36 -24.24 -3.95
CA GLY A 1102 -39.59 -25.00 -3.67
C GLY A 1102 -40.88 -24.15 -3.71
N PRO A 1103 -42.00 -24.65 -3.18
CA PRO A 1103 -42.26 -26.04 -2.86
C PRO A 1103 -42.13 -26.94 -4.11
N MET A 1104 -41.96 -28.25 -3.90
CA MET A 1104 -42.14 -29.27 -4.94
C MET A 1104 -43.57 -29.80 -4.83
N LEU A 1105 -44.38 -29.63 -5.87
CA LEU A 1105 -45.81 -30.00 -5.86
C LEU A 1105 -46.16 -31.03 -6.94
N MET A 1106 -47.14 -31.87 -6.63
CA MET A 1106 -47.85 -32.71 -7.62
C MET A 1106 -49.15 -32.01 -8.01
N PHE A 1107 -49.45 -31.97 -9.31
CA PHE A 1107 -50.66 -31.34 -9.86
C PHE A 1107 -51.57 -32.39 -10.50
N MET A 1108 -52.87 -32.28 -10.23
CA MET A 1108 -53.92 -33.16 -10.74
C MET A 1108 -54.93 -32.31 -11.55
N PRO A 1109 -55.02 -32.49 -12.87
CA PRO A 1109 -56.01 -31.82 -13.72
C PRO A 1109 -57.46 -32.04 -13.25
N ARG A 1110 -58.26 -30.98 -13.15
CA ARG A 1110 -59.66 -31.06 -12.72
C ARG A 1110 -60.59 -31.30 -13.91
N GLY A 1111 -60.89 -32.58 -14.16
CA GLY A 1111 -61.77 -32.99 -15.25
C GLY A 1111 -61.26 -32.48 -16.60
N ASN A 1112 -62.20 -32.14 -17.49
CA ASN A 1112 -61.89 -31.69 -18.84
C ASN A 1112 -61.48 -30.20 -18.93
N HIS A 1113 -61.47 -29.44 -17.83
CA HIS A 1113 -61.10 -28.01 -17.87
C HIS A 1113 -59.66 -27.79 -18.37
N CYS A 1114 -58.74 -28.71 -18.08
CA CYS A 1114 -57.38 -28.63 -18.62
C CYS A 1114 -57.28 -28.95 -20.13
N GLU A 1115 -58.37 -29.38 -20.77
CA GLU A 1115 -58.43 -29.52 -22.24
C GLU A 1115 -58.74 -28.17 -22.91
N GLU A 1116 -59.48 -27.28 -22.25
CA GLU A 1116 -59.68 -25.87 -22.69
C GLU A 1116 -58.31 -25.20 -22.94
N LEU A 1117 -57.40 -25.33 -21.98
CA LEU A 1117 -56.02 -24.83 -22.06
C LEU A 1117 -55.16 -25.47 -23.17
N LEU A 1118 -55.60 -26.55 -23.81
CA LEU A 1118 -54.84 -27.27 -24.84
C LEU A 1118 -55.50 -27.29 -26.22
N ALA A 1119 -56.73 -26.79 -26.33
CA ALA A 1119 -57.42 -26.55 -27.60
C ALA A 1119 -56.98 -25.22 -28.25
N GLU A 1120 -56.47 -24.30 -27.44
CA GLU A 1120 -55.81 -23.04 -27.81
C GLU A 1120 -54.28 -23.12 -27.72
#